data_AF-A0A1I7IW28-F1
#
_entry.id   AF-A0A1I7IW28-F1
#
_cell.length_a   1.000
_cell.length_b   1.000
_cell.length_c   1.000
_cell.angle_alpha   90.00
_cell.angle_beta   90.00
_cell.angle_gamma   90.00
#
_symmetry.space_group_name_H-M   'P 1'
#
loop_
_entity.id
_entity.type
_entity.pdbx_description
1 polymer ?
#
loop_
_entity_poly.entity_id
_entity_poly.type
_entity_poly.pdbx_seq_one_letter_code
_entity_poly.pdbx_strand_id
1 'polypeptide(L)'
;MKKILFLLSLFLTSVTFAQGLTDAQVAAKISQATQVITNTYDVELQNIDQTLEAVATSTGAKPVNTHAEALADAEIQNGKLYILKGTGLYLKVDGSTYEVVQEFVSSDATIKPIRNIQNQKLYEQSGKNKLNPNDPRNIANYIIDGVGGFAPNASNDISHPIRLEDGETSIWSGASNAYYSALYDEFDNYISGTAVNSASVTNNTGGIAYARHSINGHINAESTQVEIGTVATAFEVYKPVKLIQDNIDSEAYRIASNQDSKVYSERGKNLLNPNDDRNIYGAFLNSALTEVANASYDISHPIKLENGQSARVNVSIGGAYSALFDQYDKPISGTGVNSSTITNNTGGVAYARFSVNGNIDAESTQIEIGTTSTTFEKFYYLKSLQEQAEGVNASITYLESDVKKFTGEYFYDKRIKELKLVGLDSQETYYISRIRNDAGQRFLVINQSSDDTTVARLWDETTNNGGWYYIPELNASGIYGYVVFADEDLYSYVNLNLEVNQDVVSQDYESMLAYFNYDFLDRDNTSRINKLNPLDIVEKTQYTSSGGHLTATSSTDFFNTAKFFPIADGEKITISDWSLQQCRVYLVDKYRKVLENTQITTGTSLLSYTVENTYGEDLYVAFTYRYKEENDLLYPQVEYSDSASDYEAYRPDGFLRLEDKVDLILPDKLYLTVGEKYNFYKKAMINANPLKDLTVTATNATDNTCRDYIRQFGGTPASAGVGTMTFNLYDNKRMLSQIKREFNKITKTTGTINVFPMGDSFTDINYWVQALKDNATDDGVTMNLIGLKNGSYTGYNTENQTGGTLDNSFLVDRGAAYVLAVTGFTDDGSRDGYLPDLYTDSNGYEYYIDGRKVDSNGNGVLRIRPNNHANVPPTNSTLTQVSGIGSFSTIPYTTVDTINRNALWNPSTSEVDFSYYFDYYGWSTDFDLVNDTFVTIMQFSWNDIERKKYSAENITEVVTAFQTAINQFHTEYPNAYVIIGLEPPTALVTGLDVNGGYRYVETQWQRAETYKAIFETFQGDTYSSFVFINPGYMWVDLENGYNTEAYTPDDRTGISVDRITDPIHPSQIGMSQLGDSYRGLIHYILSL
;
A
#
# COMPACT_ATOMS: atom_id res chain seq x y z
N MET A 1 27.22 -18.85 16.25
CA MET A 1 28.55 -18.99 16.88
C MET A 1 29.60 -17.98 16.40
N LYS A 2 29.92 -17.88 15.10
CA LYS A 2 30.87 -16.87 14.57
C LYS A 2 30.53 -15.43 14.98
N LYS A 3 29.24 -15.07 15.01
CA LYS A 3 28.75 -13.76 15.51
C LYS A 3 28.96 -13.55 17.02
N ILE A 4 28.87 -14.61 17.83
CA ILE A 4 29.09 -14.54 19.29
C ILE A 4 30.58 -14.38 19.59
N LEU A 5 31.45 -15.12 18.89
CA LEU A 5 32.91 -14.97 18.97
C LEU A 5 33.37 -13.58 18.54
N PHE A 6 32.75 -13.01 17.51
CA PHE A 6 33.02 -11.64 17.06
C PHE A 6 32.61 -10.59 18.11
N LEU A 7 31.42 -10.72 18.68
CA LEU A 7 30.94 -9.83 19.76
C LEU A 7 31.75 -9.98 21.05
N LEU A 8 32.16 -11.19 21.43
CA LEU A 8 33.04 -11.42 22.58
C LEU A 8 34.43 -10.81 22.35
N SER A 9 34.95 -10.86 21.12
CA SER A 9 36.23 -10.26 20.76
C SER A 9 36.19 -8.73 20.82
N LEU A 10 35.08 -8.11 20.40
CA LEU A 10 34.81 -6.66 20.50
C LEU A 10 34.64 -6.22 21.95
N PHE A 11 33.93 -7.02 22.76
CA PHE A 11 33.75 -6.73 24.18
C PHE A 11 35.08 -6.83 24.95
N LEU A 12 35.90 -7.86 24.69
CA LEU A 12 37.22 -8.02 25.30
C LEU A 12 38.23 -6.95 24.85
N THR A 13 38.13 -6.44 23.61
CA THR A 13 38.95 -5.29 23.15
C THR A 13 38.52 -3.97 23.81
N SER A 14 37.23 -3.80 24.11
CA SER A 14 36.74 -2.61 24.83
C SER A 14 37.13 -2.59 26.32
N VAL A 15 37.15 -3.76 26.99
CA VAL A 15 37.54 -3.89 28.41
C VAL A 15 39.06 -3.76 28.61
N THR A 16 39.86 -4.08 27.60
CA THR A 16 41.33 -4.04 27.67
C THR A 16 41.93 -2.64 27.62
N PHE A 17 41.24 -1.69 26.98
CA PHE A 17 41.60 -0.26 27.03
C PHE A 17 41.43 0.33 28.44
N ALA A 18 40.57 -0.26 29.27
CA ALA A 18 40.27 0.22 30.62
C ALA A 18 41.15 -0.39 31.73
N GLN A 19 41.92 -1.45 31.47
CA GLN A 19 42.63 -2.21 32.53
C GLN A 19 44.14 -2.41 32.33
N GLY A 20 44.75 -1.86 31.28
CA GLY A 20 46.23 -1.86 31.12
C GLY A 20 46.87 -3.24 30.96
N LEU A 21 46.14 -4.21 30.43
CA LEU A 21 46.68 -5.55 30.15
C LEU A 21 47.55 -5.54 28.89
N THR A 22 48.61 -6.35 28.88
CA THR A 22 49.49 -6.51 27.70
C THR A 22 48.85 -7.42 26.65
N ASP A 23 49.17 -7.24 25.37
CA ASP A 23 48.62 -8.03 24.24
C ASP A 23 48.75 -9.55 24.45
N ALA A 24 49.84 -9.99 25.08
CA ALA A 24 50.07 -11.41 25.40
C ALA A 24 49.06 -11.95 26.44
N GLN A 25 48.64 -11.13 27.41
CA GLN A 25 47.62 -11.50 28.40
C GLN A 25 46.21 -11.51 27.79
N VAL A 26 45.96 -10.63 26.80
CA VAL A 26 44.71 -10.61 26.03
C VAL A 26 44.58 -11.86 25.18
N ALA A 27 45.64 -12.22 24.44
CA ALA A 27 45.69 -13.43 23.64
C ALA A 27 45.47 -14.70 24.50
N ALA A 28 46.07 -14.76 25.69
CA ALA A 28 45.88 -15.87 26.62
C ALA A 28 44.43 -16.00 27.11
N LYS A 29 43.76 -14.88 27.43
CA LYS A 29 42.35 -14.89 27.87
C LYS A 29 41.38 -15.23 26.74
N ILE A 30 41.63 -14.75 25.52
CA ILE A 30 40.85 -15.13 24.33
C ILE A 30 41.01 -16.62 24.06
N SER A 31 42.22 -17.16 24.14
CA SER A 31 42.48 -18.59 23.97
C SER A 31 41.76 -19.42 25.03
N GLN A 32 41.74 -18.98 26.29
CA GLN A 32 41.08 -19.69 27.39
C GLN A 32 39.55 -19.64 27.26
N ALA A 33 38.97 -18.51 26.86
CA ALA A 33 37.54 -18.39 26.59
C ALA A 33 37.11 -19.25 25.38
N THR A 34 37.93 -19.27 24.33
CA THR A 34 37.71 -20.13 23.16
C THR A 34 37.73 -21.60 23.56
N GLN A 35 38.71 -22.03 24.37
CA GLN A 35 38.80 -23.40 24.87
C GLN A 35 37.58 -23.82 25.70
N VAL A 36 37.08 -22.95 26.58
CA VAL A 36 35.89 -23.23 27.40
C VAL A 36 34.66 -23.38 26.52
N ILE A 37 34.48 -22.50 25.53
CA ILE A 37 33.34 -22.54 24.61
C ILE A 37 33.39 -23.80 23.72
N THR A 38 34.57 -24.15 23.21
CA THR A 38 34.75 -25.39 22.42
C THR A 38 34.43 -26.62 23.26
N ASN A 39 34.91 -26.69 24.50
CA ASN A 39 34.61 -27.82 25.39
C ASN A 39 33.12 -27.92 25.74
N THR A 40 32.42 -26.79 25.94
CA THR A 40 30.96 -26.79 26.17
C THR A 40 30.19 -27.26 24.94
N TYR A 41 30.64 -26.86 23.74
CA TYR A 41 30.04 -27.26 22.48
C TYR A 41 30.25 -28.76 22.17
N ASP A 42 31.44 -29.28 22.46
CA ASP A 42 31.74 -30.71 22.29
C ASP A 42 30.90 -31.59 23.24
N VAL A 43 30.59 -31.10 24.44
CA VAL A 43 29.69 -31.77 25.40
C VAL A 43 28.23 -31.74 24.92
N GLU A 44 27.75 -30.63 24.35
CA GLU A 44 26.40 -30.56 23.77
C GLU A 44 26.25 -31.47 22.54
N LEU A 45 27.27 -31.53 21.68
CA LEU A 45 27.27 -32.45 20.53
C LEU A 45 27.26 -33.91 20.97
N GLN A 46 28.05 -34.28 22.00
CA GLN A 46 28.00 -35.64 22.57
C GLN A 46 26.64 -35.99 23.17
N ASN A 47 25.94 -35.03 23.80
CA ASN A 47 24.60 -35.25 24.35
C ASN A 47 23.55 -35.43 23.24
N ILE A 48 23.69 -34.71 22.12
CA ILE A 48 22.84 -34.87 20.94
C ILE A 48 23.06 -36.25 20.31
N ASP A 49 24.32 -36.68 20.16
CA ASP A 49 24.66 -38.00 19.61
C ASP A 49 24.12 -39.15 20.49
N GLN A 50 24.25 -39.06 21.81
CA GLN A 50 23.68 -40.05 22.73
C GLN A 50 22.14 -40.09 22.68
N THR A 51 21.50 -38.93 22.46
CA THR A 51 20.04 -38.84 22.32
C THR A 51 19.58 -39.46 21.00
N LEU A 52 20.30 -39.22 19.91
CA LEU A 52 20.01 -39.81 18.60
C LEU A 52 20.22 -41.33 18.60
N GLU A 53 21.25 -41.83 19.28
CA GLU A 53 21.53 -43.26 19.43
C GLU A 53 20.47 -43.97 20.29
N ALA A 54 19.99 -43.32 21.36
CA ALA A 54 18.89 -43.82 22.19
C ALA A 54 17.55 -43.87 21.42
N VAL A 55 17.28 -42.90 20.55
CA VAL A 55 16.07 -42.85 19.70
C VAL A 55 16.14 -43.88 18.57
N ALA A 56 17.31 -44.10 17.95
CA ALA A 56 17.49 -45.14 16.94
C ALA A 56 17.27 -46.54 17.55
N THR A 57 17.74 -46.75 18.78
CA THR A 57 17.60 -48.03 19.51
C THR A 57 16.16 -48.31 19.92
N SER A 58 15.38 -47.29 20.31
CA SER A 58 13.98 -47.48 20.75
C SER A 58 12.98 -47.61 19.59
N THR A 59 13.33 -47.15 18.39
CA THR A 59 12.43 -47.14 17.22
C THR A 59 12.76 -48.19 16.15
N GLY A 60 13.87 -48.93 16.32
CA GLY A 60 14.30 -49.95 15.35
C GLY A 60 14.84 -49.40 14.03
N ALA A 61 15.11 -48.10 13.96
CA ALA A 61 15.69 -47.44 12.79
C ALA A 61 17.20 -47.71 12.68
N LYS A 62 17.72 -47.81 11.45
CA LYS A 62 19.16 -47.96 11.19
C LYS A 62 19.91 -46.70 11.70
N PRO A 63 21.08 -46.85 12.36
CA PRO A 63 21.90 -45.69 12.72
C PRO A 63 22.37 -44.98 11.45
N VAL A 64 22.16 -43.66 11.36
CA VAL A 64 22.63 -42.83 10.24
C VAL A 64 24.11 -42.51 10.51
N ASN A 65 24.99 -42.83 9.55
CA ASN A 65 26.42 -42.93 9.82
C ASN A 65 27.23 -41.64 9.74
N THR A 66 26.67 -40.47 9.38
CA THR A 66 27.43 -39.20 9.42
C THR A 66 26.56 -37.94 9.53
N HIS A 67 27.09 -36.95 10.24
CA HIS A 67 26.50 -35.63 10.58
C HIS A 67 26.07 -34.76 9.37
N ALA A 68 26.47 -35.11 8.14
CA ALA A 68 26.25 -34.29 6.95
C ALA A 68 24.88 -34.50 6.26
N GLU A 69 24.21 -35.63 6.48
CA GLU A 69 22.92 -35.93 5.82
C GLU A 69 21.70 -35.41 6.61
N ALA A 70 21.83 -35.19 7.93
CA ALA A 70 20.72 -34.69 8.75
C ALA A 70 20.47 -33.16 8.64
N LEU A 71 21.42 -32.41 8.09
CA LEU A 71 21.34 -30.94 7.94
C LEU A 71 20.71 -30.49 6.62
N ALA A 72 20.45 -31.40 5.68
CA ALA A 72 19.86 -31.06 4.39
C ALA A 72 18.33 -30.86 4.42
N ASP A 73 17.63 -31.44 5.42
CA ASP A 73 16.15 -31.50 5.45
C ASP A 73 15.54 -30.84 6.71
N ALA A 74 16.24 -29.89 7.33
CA ALA A 74 15.73 -29.17 8.49
C ALA A 74 15.83 -27.64 8.34
N GLU A 75 14.70 -26.95 8.48
CA GLU A 75 14.59 -25.49 8.45
C GLU A 75 14.26 -24.94 9.84
N ILE A 76 14.92 -23.85 10.24
CA ILE A 76 14.62 -23.15 11.50
C ILE A 76 13.90 -21.84 11.16
N GLN A 77 12.62 -21.75 11.51
CA GLN A 77 11.84 -20.52 11.46
C GLN A 77 11.38 -20.14 12.87
N ASN A 78 11.55 -18.86 13.23
CA ASN A 78 11.15 -18.28 14.51
C ASN A 78 11.62 -19.08 15.75
N GLY A 79 12.85 -19.61 15.69
CA GLY A 79 13.45 -20.35 16.80
C GLY A 79 12.95 -21.79 16.98
N LYS A 80 12.11 -22.30 16.08
CA LYS A 80 11.63 -23.69 16.09
C LYS A 80 12.18 -24.48 14.90
N LEU A 81 12.49 -25.76 15.13
CA LEU A 81 13.11 -26.66 14.15
C LEU A 81 12.05 -27.56 13.50
N TYR A 82 11.92 -27.48 12.17
CA TYR A 82 11.05 -28.33 11.36
C TYR A 82 11.88 -29.39 10.66
N ILE A 83 11.43 -30.65 10.67
CA ILE A 83 12.14 -31.78 10.06
C ILE A 83 11.19 -32.54 9.15
N LEU A 84 11.59 -32.73 7.90
CA LEU A 84 10.90 -33.60 6.94
C LEU A 84 11.28 -35.06 7.20
N LYS A 85 10.28 -35.91 7.46
CA LYS A 85 10.51 -37.35 7.69
C LYS A 85 9.47 -38.17 6.94
N GLY A 86 9.87 -38.78 5.82
CA GLY A 86 8.96 -39.56 4.98
C GLY A 86 7.90 -38.68 4.29
N THR A 87 6.62 -39.01 4.41
CA THR A 87 5.48 -38.27 3.82
C THR A 87 4.83 -37.29 4.81
N GLY A 88 5.57 -36.82 5.82
CA GLY A 88 5.05 -35.90 6.83
C GLY A 88 6.06 -34.82 7.23
N LEU A 89 5.53 -33.65 7.60
CA LEU A 89 6.28 -32.52 8.15
C LEU A 89 6.09 -32.51 9.67
N TYR A 90 7.19 -32.47 10.43
CA TYR A 90 7.18 -32.56 11.89
C TYR A 90 7.83 -31.32 12.52
N LEU A 91 7.25 -30.80 13.60
CA LEU A 91 7.75 -29.68 14.40
C LEU A 91 8.37 -30.22 15.70
N LYS A 92 9.59 -29.79 16.05
CA LYS A 92 10.19 -30.09 17.34
C LYS A 92 9.69 -29.11 18.41
N VAL A 93 8.97 -29.63 19.40
CA VAL A 93 8.28 -28.81 20.43
C VAL A 93 9.16 -28.61 21.67
N ASP A 94 9.96 -29.62 22.03
CA ASP A 94 11.06 -29.50 23.00
C ASP A 94 12.15 -30.56 22.77
N GLY A 95 13.18 -30.58 23.63
CA GLY A 95 14.39 -31.41 23.49
C GLY A 95 14.18 -32.90 23.16
N SER A 96 12.99 -33.48 23.43
CA SER A 96 12.70 -34.89 23.15
C SER A 96 11.35 -35.20 22.46
N THR A 97 10.54 -34.20 22.08
CA THR A 97 9.21 -34.42 21.47
C THR A 97 9.02 -33.76 20.09
N TYR A 98 8.35 -34.47 19.18
CA TYR A 98 7.99 -34.00 17.83
C TYR A 98 6.47 -34.09 17.62
N GLU A 99 5.85 -33.03 17.12
CA GLU A 99 4.44 -33.00 16.68
C GLU A 99 4.34 -33.15 15.16
N VAL A 100 3.33 -33.90 14.69
CA VAL A 100 2.99 -34.01 13.26
C VAL A 100 2.26 -32.73 12.86
N VAL A 101 2.88 -31.92 12.00
CA VAL A 101 2.24 -30.70 11.48
C VAL A 101 1.33 -31.05 10.30
N GLN A 102 1.72 -32.05 9.50
CA GLN A 102 0.95 -32.49 8.35
C GLN A 102 1.35 -33.91 7.94
N GLU A 103 0.38 -34.81 7.73
CA GLU A 103 0.59 -36.15 7.19
C GLU A 103 -0.11 -36.27 5.83
N PHE A 104 0.63 -36.55 4.75
CA PHE A 104 0.03 -36.75 3.44
C PHE A 104 -0.49 -38.18 3.32
N VAL A 105 -1.81 -38.37 3.34
CA VAL A 105 -2.44 -39.68 3.18
C VAL A 105 -2.74 -40.00 1.72
N SER A 106 -2.01 -41.02 1.24
CA SER A 106 -2.34 -41.99 0.19
C SER A 106 -1.76 -41.81 -1.22
N SER A 107 -1.33 -43.00 -1.68
CA SER A 107 -0.86 -43.43 -2.97
C SER A 107 -1.99 -43.57 -3.98
N ASP A 108 -1.72 -43.18 -5.23
CA ASP A 108 -2.47 -43.38 -6.47
C ASP A 108 -3.40 -42.27 -7.00
N ALA A 109 -3.09 -41.91 -8.25
CA ALA A 109 -3.94 -41.40 -9.33
C ALA A 109 -4.39 -39.90 -9.34
N THR A 110 -3.64 -39.13 -10.15
CA THR A 110 -4.10 -38.12 -11.14
C THR A 110 -5.22 -37.13 -10.77
N ILE A 111 -4.87 -35.83 -10.73
CA ILE A 111 -5.84 -34.73 -10.81
C ILE A 111 -5.52 -33.81 -12.00
N LYS A 112 -6.46 -33.77 -12.95
CA LYS A 112 -6.75 -32.72 -13.95
C LYS A 112 -8.29 -32.62 -14.01
N PRO A 113 -8.88 -31.50 -14.45
CA PRO A 113 -9.08 -30.23 -13.76
C PRO A 113 -10.58 -29.95 -13.46
N ILE A 114 -10.91 -29.11 -12.48
CA ILE A 114 -12.27 -28.51 -12.39
C ILE A 114 -12.19 -27.07 -12.88
N ARG A 115 -12.55 -26.88 -14.15
CA ARG A 115 -12.90 -25.59 -14.76
C ARG A 115 -14.40 -25.36 -14.57
N ASN A 116 -14.76 -24.08 -14.46
CA ASN A 116 -16.09 -23.48 -14.54
C ASN A 116 -17.02 -23.66 -13.34
N ILE A 117 -17.35 -22.49 -12.79
CA ILE A 117 -18.49 -22.01 -11.98
C ILE A 117 -17.79 -21.05 -10.98
N GLN A 118 -17.80 -19.72 -11.12
CA GLN A 118 -18.92 -18.83 -10.84
C GLN A 118 -18.68 -17.44 -11.49
N ASN A 119 -19.43 -17.15 -12.55
CA ASN A 119 -19.80 -15.78 -12.91
C ASN A 119 -21.10 -15.49 -12.16
N GLN A 120 -21.08 -14.66 -11.11
CA GLN A 120 -22.26 -13.92 -10.70
C GLN A 120 -21.83 -12.65 -9.95
N LYS A 121 -21.93 -11.52 -10.66
CA LYS A 121 -21.73 -10.17 -10.13
C LYS A 121 -23.04 -9.72 -9.48
N LEU A 122 -22.98 -9.24 -8.23
CA LEU A 122 -24.10 -8.54 -7.61
C LEU A 122 -24.16 -7.11 -8.17
N TYR A 123 -25.21 -6.84 -8.93
CA TYR A 123 -25.61 -5.51 -9.39
C TYR A 123 -26.74 -5.02 -8.49
N GLU A 124 -26.79 -3.72 -8.19
CA GLU A 124 -28.04 -3.12 -7.75
C GLU A 124 -29.06 -3.27 -8.90
N GLN A 125 -30.27 -3.76 -8.61
CA GLN A 125 -31.25 -4.09 -9.65
C GLN A 125 -31.49 -2.88 -10.57
N SER A 126 -31.07 -3.00 -11.83
CA SER A 126 -31.56 -2.13 -12.91
C SER A 126 -33.08 -2.15 -12.89
N GLY A 127 -33.70 -0.98 -13.07
CA GLY A 127 -35.13 -0.92 -13.38
C GLY A 127 -35.51 -1.85 -14.55
N LYS A 128 -36.80 -2.15 -14.66
CA LYS A 128 -37.39 -2.83 -15.82
C LYS A 128 -37.06 -2.12 -17.13
N ASN A 129 -36.99 -0.78 -17.14
CA ASN A 129 -36.61 -0.01 -18.32
C ASN A 129 -35.11 -0.16 -18.62
N LYS A 130 -34.80 -0.85 -19.72
CA LYS A 130 -33.45 -1.09 -20.26
C LYS A 130 -33.02 -0.07 -21.31
N LEU A 131 -33.91 0.83 -21.73
CA LEU A 131 -33.60 1.87 -22.71
C LEU A 131 -32.96 3.08 -22.02
N ASN A 132 -31.66 3.28 -22.21
CA ASN A 132 -30.98 4.50 -21.84
C ASN A 132 -31.25 5.59 -22.89
N PRO A 133 -32.02 6.65 -22.55
CA PRO A 133 -32.32 7.73 -23.50
C PRO A 133 -31.07 8.52 -23.91
N ASN A 134 -30.02 8.48 -23.10
CA ASN A 134 -28.77 9.21 -23.31
C ASN A 134 -27.65 8.35 -23.93
N ASP A 135 -27.92 7.11 -24.32
CA ASP A 135 -26.89 6.27 -24.94
C ASP A 135 -26.51 6.85 -26.33
N PRO A 136 -25.22 7.11 -26.59
CA PRO A 136 -24.78 7.71 -27.85
C PRO A 136 -25.00 6.79 -29.07
N ARG A 137 -25.35 5.52 -28.86
CA ARG A 137 -25.70 4.56 -29.92
C ARG A 137 -27.19 4.56 -30.26
N ASN A 138 -27.99 5.40 -29.60
CA ASN A 138 -29.30 5.78 -30.10
C ASN A 138 -29.11 6.55 -31.41
N ILE A 139 -29.82 6.14 -32.47
CA ILE A 139 -29.67 6.73 -33.80
C ILE A 139 -30.90 7.58 -34.09
N ALA A 140 -30.73 8.90 -34.06
CA ALA A 140 -31.82 9.83 -34.32
C ALA A 140 -32.20 9.89 -35.81
N ASN A 141 -33.49 9.99 -36.11
CA ASN A 141 -34.02 10.09 -37.49
C ASN A 141 -33.78 8.84 -38.36
N TYR A 142 -33.88 7.65 -37.77
CA TYR A 142 -33.76 6.37 -38.46
C TYR A 142 -34.84 5.37 -38.03
N ILE A 143 -35.14 4.42 -38.91
CA ILE A 143 -36.05 3.29 -38.68
C ILE A 143 -35.35 1.99 -39.11
N ILE A 144 -35.65 0.88 -38.44
CA ILE A 144 -35.28 -0.45 -38.90
C ILE A 144 -36.24 -0.83 -40.06
N ASP A 145 -35.71 -1.23 -41.20
CA ASP A 145 -36.50 -1.64 -42.36
C ASP A 145 -36.88 -3.14 -42.32
N GLY A 146 -37.66 -3.59 -43.31
CA GLY A 146 -38.13 -4.98 -43.40
C GLY A 146 -37.05 -6.02 -43.67
N VAL A 147 -35.81 -5.60 -43.92
CA VAL A 147 -34.64 -6.49 -44.05
C VAL A 147 -33.62 -6.27 -42.93
N GLY A 148 -34.00 -5.53 -41.87
CA GLY A 148 -33.15 -5.27 -40.71
C GLY A 148 -32.08 -4.20 -40.90
N GLY A 149 -32.13 -3.44 -41.99
CA GLY A 149 -31.24 -2.31 -42.24
C GLY A 149 -31.74 -1.02 -41.56
N PHE A 150 -30.83 -0.05 -41.39
CA PHE A 150 -31.19 1.28 -40.90
C PHE A 150 -31.53 2.21 -42.09
N ALA A 151 -32.78 2.64 -42.16
CA ALA A 151 -33.26 3.58 -43.17
C ALA A 151 -33.54 4.97 -42.55
N PRO A 152 -33.18 6.08 -43.22
CA PRO A 152 -33.50 7.42 -42.72
C PRO A 152 -35.01 7.63 -42.59
N ASN A 153 -35.45 8.14 -41.44
CA ASN A 153 -36.85 8.48 -41.16
C ASN A 153 -36.92 9.57 -40.09
N ALA A 154 -37.35 10.78 -40.45
CA ALA A 154 -37.37 11.95 -39.57
C ALA A 154 -38.36 11.87 -38.38
N SER A 155 -39.20 10.84 -38.30
CA SER A 155 -40.20 10.67 -37.23
C SER A 155 -39.81 9.58 -36.22
N ASN A 156 -38.69 8.89 -36.45
CA ASN A 156 -38.30 7.72 -35.69
C ASN A 156 -36.84 7.78 -35.23
N ASP A 157 -36.56 7.12 -34.11
CA ASP A 157 -35.21 6.87 -33.63
C ASP A 157 -35.01 5.36 -33.45
N ILE A 158 -33.78 4.90 -33.57
CA ILE A 158 -33.40 3.52 -33.26
C ILE A 158 -32.77 3.49 -31.87
N SER A 159 -33.27 2.60 -31.00
CA SER A 159 -32.68 2.39 -29.68
C SER A 159 -31.22 1.92 -29.77
N HIS A 160 -30.44 2.18 -28.73
CA HIS A 160 -29.18 1.49 -28.51
C HIS A 160 -29.39 -0.03 -28.44
N PRO A 161 -28.33 -0.84 -28.60
CA PRO A 161 -28.42 -2.29 -28.48
C PRO A 161 -28.84 -2.69 -27.06
N ILE A 162 -29.87 -3.52 -26.95
CA ILE A 162 -30.37 -4.07 -25.67
C ILE A 162 -30.06 -5.56 -25.66
N ARG A 163 -29.18 -5.99 -24.75
CA ARG A 163 -28.70 -7.37 -24.67
C ARG A 163 -29.84 -8.32 -24.30
N LEU A 164 -29.93 -9.44 -25.00
CA LEU A 164 -30.84 -10.57 -24.75
C LEU A 164 -30.05 -11.88 -24.70
N GLU A 165 -30.28 -12.68 -23.67
CA GLU A 165 -29.90 -14.10 -23.65
C GLU A 165 -30.80 -14.91 -24.59
N ASP A 166 -30.39 -16.13 -24.94
CA ASP A 166 -31.19 -17.03 -25.76
C ASP A 166 -32.54 -17.33 -25.07
N GLY A 167 -33.64 -17.17 -25.79
CA GLY A 167 -35.02 -17.29 -25.31
C GLY A 167 -35.61 -16.01 -24.70
N GLU A 168 -34.83 -14.95 -24.45
CA GLU A 168 -35.36 -13.70 -23.91
C GLU A 168 -36.08 -12.87 -24.97
N THR A 169 -37.12 -12.14 -24.54
CA THR A 169 -37.89 -11.22 -25.39
C THR A 169 -37.70 -9.79 -24.90
N SER A 170 -37.38 -8.87 -25.81
CA SER A 170 -37.41 -7.44 -25.54
C SER A 170 -38.71 -6.84 -26.07
N ILE A 171 -39.35 -5.95 -25.31
CA ILE A 171 -40.58 -5.26 -25.70
C ILE A 171 -40.48 -3.75 -25.44
N TRP A 172 -40.85 -2.95 -26.43
CA TRP A 172 -41.03 -1.49 -26.30
C TRP A 172 -42.47 -1.16 -25.93
N SER A 173 -42.68 -0.28 -24.95
CA SER A 173 -44.02 0.05 -24.43
C SER A 173 -44.90 0.90 -25.36
N GLY A 174 -44.34 1.54 -26.38
CA GLY A 174 -45.03 2.50 -27.25
C GLY A 174 -45.79 1.87 -28.43
N ALA A 175 -46.41 0.71 -28.23
CA ALA A 175 -46.93 -0.17 -29.27
C ALA A 175 -47.60 0.55 -30.46
N SER A 176 -47.03 0.37 -31.65
CA SER A 176 -47.74 0.48 -32.93
C SER A 176 -47.22 -0.57 -33.91
N ASN A 177 -48.11 -1.20 -34.68
CA ASN A 177 -47.82 -2.31 -35.61
C ASN A 177 -47.06 -1.89 -36.90
N ALA A 178 -46.40 -0.72 -36.88
CA ALA A 178 -45.77 -0.11 -38.05
C ALA A 178 -44.24 0.02 -37.92
N TYR A 179 -43.64 -0.54 -36.88
CA TYR A 179 -42.24 -0.34 -36.52
C TYR A 179 -41.54 -1.68 -36.33
N TYR A 180 -40.34 -1.81 -36.90
CA TYR A 180 -39.57 -3.03 -36.81
C TYR A 180 -38.67 -3.03 -35.57
N SER A 181 -38.58 -4.20 -34.95
CA SER A 181 -37.53 -4.58 -34.01
C SER A 181 -36.71 -5.72 -34.62
N ALA A 182 -35.41 -5.75 -34.37
CA ALA A 182 -34.49 -6.72 -34.96
C ALA A 182 -33.36 -7.07 -34.00
N LEU A 183 -32.69 -8.20 -34.25
CA LEU A 183 -31.50 -8.63 -33.50
C LEU A 183 -30.23 -8.32 -34.28
N TYR A 184 -29.21 -7.93 -33.53
CA TYR A 184 -27.87 -7.61 -34.01
C TYR A 184 -26.85 -8.39 -33.20
N ASP A 185 -25.67 -8.63 -33.79
CA ASP A 185 -24.52 -9.17 -33.07
C ASP A 185 -23.83 -8.10 -32.21
N GLU A 186 -22.75 -8.46 -31.52
CA GLU A 186 -22.00 -7.54 -30.66
C GLU A 186 -21.29 -6.39 -31.40
N PHE A 187 -21.19 -6.48 -32.73
CA PHE A 187 -20.61 -5.46 -33.60
C PHE A 187 -21.67 -4.65 -34.33
N ASP A 188 -22.94 -4.80 -33.95
CA ASP A 188 -24.09 -4.11 -34.53
C ASP A 188 -24.40 -4.54 -35.98
N ASN A 189 -23.98 -5.75 -36.38
CA ASN A 189 -24.40 -6.34 -37.65
C ASN A 189 -25.76 -7.02 -37.48
N TYR A 190 -26.68 -6.74 -38.41
CA TYR A 190 -28.00 -7.35 -38.42
C TYR A 190 -27.92 -8.89 -38.55
N ILE A 191 -28.63 -9.60 -37.66
CA ILE A 191 -28.78 -11.05 -37.73
C ILE A 191 -29.96 -11.37 -38.66
N SER A 192 -29.64 -11.92 -39.83
CA SER A 192 -30.60 -12.18 -40.90
C SER A 192 -31.85 -12.95 -40.44
N GLY A 193 -33.03 -12.47 -40.80
CA GLY A 193 -34.32 -13.12 -40.54
C GLY A 193 -34.94 -12.78 -39.18
N THR A 194 -34.34 -11.87 -38.41
CA THR A 194 -34.82 -11.48 -37.06
C THR A 194 -35.65 -10.20 -37.04
N ALA A 195 -35.80 -9.54 -38.18
CA ALA A 195 -36.59 -8.31 -38.28
C ALA A 195 -38.07 -8.66 -38.22
N VAL A 196 -38.75 -8.14 -37.21
CA VAL A 196 -40.17 -8.37 -36.96
C VAL A 196 -40.89 -7.03 -36.92
N ASN A 197 -41.96 -6.88 -37.70
CA ASN A 197 -42.83 -5.71 -37.64
C ASN A 197 -43.73 -5.80 -36.40
N SER A 198 -43.11 -5.64 -35.24
CA SER A 198 -43.67 -5.83 -33.91
C SER A 198 -42.91 -4.95 -32.93
N ALA A 199 -43.58 -4.53 -31.86
CA ALA A 199 -42.94 -3.83 -30.74
C ALA A 199 -42.05 -4.75 -29.89
N SER A 200 -41.98 -6.04 -30.20
CA SER A 200 -41.17 -7.02 -29.49
C SER A 200 -40.35 -7.90 -30.43
N VAL A 201 -39.18 -8.33 -29.95
CA VAL A 201 -38.29 -9.29 -30.63
C VAL A 201 -37.73 -10.29 -29.62
N THR A 202 -37.74 -11.57 -29.97
CA THR A 202 -37.23 -12.67 -29.14
C THR A 202 -35.91 -13.17 -29.70
N ASN A 203 -34.89 -13.30 -28.85
CA ASN A 203 -33.64 -13.92 -29.21
C ASN A 203 -33.80 -15.45 -29.31
N ASN A 204 -33.58 -16.01 -30.50
CA ASN A 204 -33.59 -17.45 -30.75
C ASN A 204 -32.33 -17.87 -31.54
N THR A 205 -31.21 -17.21 -31.26
CA THR A 205 -29.96 -17.39 -32.03
C THR A 205 -29.06 -18.49 -31.46
N GLY A 206 -29.43 -19.10 -30.32
CA GLY A 206 -28.62 -20.09 -29.61
C GLY A 206 -27.47 -19.48 -28.79
N GLY A 207 -27.44 -18.14 -28.66
CA GLY A 207 -26.42 -17.38 -27.94
C GLY A 207 -26.90 -15.98 -27.61
N ILE A 208 -25.99 -15.08 -27.26
CA ILE A 208 -26.32 -13.68 -26.93
C ILE A 208 -26.57 -12.89 -28.21
N ALA A 209 -27.67 -12.13 -28.24
CA ALA A 209 -27.96 -11.17 -29.30
C ALA A 209 -28.39 -9.82 -28.70
N TYR A 210 -28.45 -8.77 -29.53
CA TYR A 210 -28.83 -7.44 -29.11
C TYR A 210 -30.06 -6.96 -29.87
N ALA A 211 -31.15 -6.72 -29.16
CA ALA A 211 -32.36 -6.13 -29.71
C ALA A 211 -32.17 -4.64 -29.98
N ARG A 212 -32.64 -4.17 -31.13
CA ARG A 212 -32.91 -2.76 -31.39
C ARG A 212 -34.36 -2.56 -31.78
N HIS A 213 -34.92 -1.43 -31.38
CA HIS A 213 -36.32 -1.06 -31.61
C HIS A 213 -36.40 0.25 -32.37
N SER A 214 -37.30 0.31 -33.35
CA SER A 214 -37.71 1.55 -33.99
C SER A 214 -38.75 2.26 -33.12
N ILE A 215 -38.40 3.42 -32.58
CA ILE A 215 -39.21 4.19 -31.63
C ILE A 215 -39.84 5.38 -32.36
N ASN A 216 -41.14 5.57 -32.18
CA ASN A 216 -41.89 6.66 -32.80
C ASN A 216 -41.95 7.89 -31.89
N GLY A 217 -41.76 9.08 -32.46
CA GLY A 217 -41.82 10.35 -31.72
C GLY A 217 -40.53 10.71 -31.00
N HIS A 218 -39.41 10.15 -31.46
CA HIS A 218 -38.08 10.23 -30.86
C HIS A 218 -37.96 9.56 -29.49
N ILE A 219 -36.74 9.21 -29.09
CA ILE A 219 -36.47 8.66 -27.77
C ILE A 219 -36.65 9.77 -26.73
N ASN A 220 -37.61 9.60 -25.82
CA ASN A 220 -37.92 10.54 -24.75
C ASN A 220 -37.69 9.88 -23.38
N ALA A 221 -36.83 10.52 -22.56
CA ALA A 221 -36.48 10.06 -21.22
C ALA A 221 -37.67 9.96 -20.24
N GLU A 222 -38.77 10.65 -20.52
CA GLU A 222 -39.95 10.72 -19.65
C GLU A 222 -41.10 9.80 -20.08
N SER A 223 -41.00 9.13 -21.23
CA SER A 223 -42.13 8.33 -21.75
C SER A 223 -41.76 7.07 -22.51
N THR A 224 -40.48 6.89 -22.86
CA THR A 224 -40.04 5.75 -23.67
C THR A 224 -39.37 4.71 -22.78
N GLN A 225 -39.87 3.47 -22.81
CA GLN A 225 -39.24 2.35 -22.13
C GLN A 225 -39.16 1.11 -23.00
N VAL A 226 -38.06 0.38 -22.85
CA VAL A 226 -37.91 -0.97 -23.41
C VAL A 226 -37.59 -1.91 -22.26
N GLU A 227 -38.29 -3.02 -22.16
CA GLU A 227 -38.16 -3.98 -21.06
C GLU A 227 -37.82 -5.37 -21.60
N ILE A 228 -37.30 -6.24 -20.72
CA ILE A 228 -37.18 -7.67 -21.00
C ILE A 228 -38.43 -8.35 -20.46
N GLY A 229 -39.20 -8.98 -21.33
CA GLY A 229 -40.46 -9.64 -21.02
C GLY A 229 -41.40 -9.71 -22.23
N THR A 230 -42.54 -10.37 -22.05
CA THR A 230 -43.57 -10.53 -23.08
C THR A 230 -44.74 -9.54 -22.94
N VAL A 231 -44.77 -8.76 -21.85
CA VAL A 231 -45.83 -7.79 -21.54
C VAL A 231 -45.17 -6.49 -21.08
N ALA A 232 -45.49 -5.38 -21.74
CA ALA A 232 -45.03 -4.06 -21.33
C ALA A 232 -45.68 -3.65 -20.00
N THR A 233 -44.87 -3.18 -19.04
CA THR A 233 -45.36 -2.69 -17.75
C THR A 233 -45.65 -1.18 -17.78
N ALA A 234 -46.09 -0.61 -16.65
CA ALA A 234 -46.26 0.85 -16.54
C ALA A 234 -44.91 1.55 -16.70
N PHE A 235 -44.90 2.77 -17.25
CA PHE A 235 -43.66 3.51 -17.47
C PHE A 235 -42.86 3.69 -16.18
N GLU A 236 -41.57 3.36 -16.24
CA GLU A 236 -40.57 3.81 -15.29
C GLU A 236 -39.37 4.46 -15.98
N VAL A 237 -38.83 5.48 -15.32
CA VAL A 237 -37.63 6.19 -15.79
C VAL A 237 -36.45 5.23 -15.81
N TYR A 238 -35.64 5.29 -16.87
CA TYR A 238 -34.41 4.52 -16.97
C TYR A 238 -33.51 4.76 -15.76
N LYS A 239 -33.20 3.68 -15.03
CA LYS A 239 -32.23 3.70 -13.92
C LYS A 239 -30.93 3.09 -14.43
N PRO A 240 -29.86 3.88 -14.60
CA PRO A 240 -28.57 3.32 -14.98
C PRO A 240 -28.13 2.30 -13.92
N VAL A 241 -27.53 1.19 -14.37
CA VAL A 241 -26.76 0.31 -13.49
C VAL A 241 -25.55 1.11 -13.03
N LYS A 242 -25.60 1.64 -11.81
CA LYS A 242 -24.44 2.30 -11.20
C LYS A 242 -23.59 1.24 -10.52
N LEU A 243 -22.27 1.30 -10.71
CA LEU A 243 -21.36 0.64 -9.77
C LEU A 243 -21.57 1.28 -8.40
N ILE A 244 -21.50 0.50 -7.33
CA ILE A 244 -21.51 1.02 -5.96
C ILE A 244 -20.40 2.10 -5.77
N GLN A 245 -19.33 2.06 -6.58
CA GLN A 245 -18.29 3.09 -6.62
C GLN A 245 -18.76 4.47 -7.12
N ASP A 246 -19.69 4.53 -8.08
CA ASP A 246 -20.27 5.81 -8.53
C ASP A 246 -21.23 6.39 -7.48
N ASN A 247 -21.78 5.55 -6.60
CA ASN A 247 -22.45 6.03 -5.40
C ASN A 247 -21.43 6.48 -4.35
N ILE A 248 -20.21 5.95 -4.28
CA ILE A 248 -19.18 6.51 -3.38
C ILE A 248 -18.70 7.87 -3.89
N ASP A 249 -18.51 8.08 -5.20
CA ASP A 249 -18.03 9.37 -5.72
C ASP A 249 -19.14 10.39 -5.90
N SER A 250 -20.37 9.97 -6.25
CA SER A 250 -21.52 10.88 -6.25
C SER A 250 -22.08 11.12 -4.86
N GLU A 251 -21.96 10.20 -3.90
CA GLU A 251 -22.25 10.45 -2.49
C GLU A 251 -21.08 11.18 -1.83
N ALA A 252 -19.81 11.03 -2.23
CA ALA A 252 -18.69 11.86 -1.78
C ALA A 252 -18.74 13.27 -2.37
N TYR A 253 -19.21 13.44 -3.61
CA TYR A 253 -19.50 14.76 -4.18
C TYR A 253 -20.80 15.35 -3.60
N ARG A 254 -21.80 14.52 -3.24
CA ARG A 254 -23.00 14.94 -2.52
C ARG A 254 -22.73 15.20 -1.04
N ILE A 255 -21.72 14.58 -0.41
CA ILE A 255 -21.23 14.82 0.95
C ILE A 255 -20.30 16.05 0.95
N ALA A 256 -19.51 16.26 -0.11
CA ALA A 256 -18.74 17.48 -0.32
C ALA A 256 -19.62 18.68 -0.71
N SER A 257 -20.73 18.46 -1.43
CA SER A 257 -21.73 19.50 -1.73
C SER A 257 -22.82 19.63 -0.67
N ASN A 258 -22.98 18.64 0.21
CA ASN A 258 -23.73 18.73 1.48
C ASN A 258 -22.79 19.02 2.66
N GLN A 259 -21.76 19.86 2.46
CA GLN A 259 -21.01 20.46 3.56
C GLN A 259 -21.86 21.34 4.50
N ASP A 260 -23.19 21.32 4.39
CA ASP A 260 -24.12 21.82 5.39
C ASP A 260 -24.71 20.75 6.33
N SER A 261 -24.40 19.46 6.16
CA SER A 261 -24.74 18.42 7.14
C SER A 261 -23.51 17.97 7.91
N LYS A 262 -23.10 18.84 8.84
CA LYS A 262 -22.26 18.54 9.99
C LYS A 262 -22.88 17.36 10.77
N VAL A 263 -22.19 16.21 10.83
CA VAL A 263 -22.46 15.17 11.83
C VAL A 263 -21.37 15.30 12.90
N TYR A 264 -21.83 15.57 14.11
CA TYR A 264 -21.07 16.12 15.23
C TYR A 264 -20.66 15.02 16.21
N SER A 265 -19.44 15.09 16.73
CA SER A 265 -19.15 14.65 18.09
C SER A 265 -18.85 15.88 18.95
N GLU A 266 -19.74 16.10 19.92
CA GLU A 266 -19.72 17.09 21.01
C GLU A 266 -19.63 18.58 20.63
N ARG A 267 -20.78 19.13 20.21
CA ARG A 267 -21.03 20.58 20.26
C ARG A 267 -21.21 21.01 21.71
N GLY A 268 -20.44 22.01 22.16
CA GLY A 268 -20.89 22.88 23.25
C GLY A 268 -22.29 23.47 22.93
N LYS A 269 -23.07 23.74 23.96
CA LYS A 269 -24.35 24.46 23.91
C LYS A 269 -24.22 25.87 23.34
N ASN A 270 -23.06 26.52 23.45
CA ASN A 270 -22.83 27.85 22.91
C ASN A 270 -22.64 27.82 21.38
N LEU A 271 -23.62 28.35 20.66
CA LEU A 271 -23.65 28.48 19.20
C LEU A 271 -23.03 29.78 18.67
N LEU A 272 -22.74 30.74 19.54
CA LEU A 272 -22.17 32.03 19.16
C LEU A 272 -20.66 31.92 19.02
N ASN A 273 -20.15 31.97 17.80
CA ASN A 273 -18.74 32.14 17.52
C ASN A 273 -18.36 33.63 17.69
N PRO A 274 -17.62 34.02 18.74
CA PRO A 274 -17.24 35.41 18.96
C PRO A 274 -16.28 35.95 17.89
N ASN A 275 -15.63 35.07 17.12
CA ASN A 275 -14.68 35.42 16.06
C ASN A 275 -15.23 35.25 14.64
N ASP A 276 -16.54 35.00 14.47
CA ASP A 276 -17.16 34.96 13.13
C ASP A 276 -17.14 36.36 12.50
N ASP A 277 -16.66 36.45 11.26
CA ASP A 277 -16.50 37.70 10.52
C ASP A 277 -17.83 38.35 10.13
N ARG A 278 -18.95 37.61 10.26
CA ARG A 278 -20.31 38.12 10.06
C ARG A 278 -20.94 38.67 11.33
N ASN A 279 -20.23 38.67 12.46
CA ASN A 279 -20.61 39.48 13.61
C ASN A 279 -20.47 40.96 13.24
N ILE A 280 -21.48 41.78 13.55
CA ILE A 280 -21.46 43.21 13.23
C ILE A 280 -21.28 43.98 14.54
N TYR A 281 -20.08 44.52 14.74
CA TYR A 281 -19.75 45.28 15.94
C TYR A 281 -20.26 46.72 15.85
N GLY A 282 -20.83 47.23 16.94
CA GLY A 282 -21.32 48.61 17.03
C GLY A 282 -22.60 48.87 16.24
N ALA A 283 -23.50 47.89 16.13
CA ALA A 283 -24.81 48.03 15.49
C ALA A 283 -25.89 47.18 16.18
N PHE A 284 -27.16 47.52 15.94
CA PHE A 284 -28.31 46.70 16.35
C PHE A 284 -29.40 46.68 15.27
N LEU A 285 -30.26 45.67 15.32
CA LEU A 285 -31.47 45.59 14.50
C LEU A 285 -32.59 46.40 15.16
N ASN A 286 -33.14 47.38 14.44
CA ASN A 286 -34.31 48.13 14.88
C ASN A 286 -35.62 47.38 14.59
N SER A 287 -36.77 48.00 14.89
CA SER A 287 -38.10 47.42 14.65
C SER A 287 -38.45 47.19 13.18
N ALA A 288 -37.73 47.82 12.25
CA ALA A 288 -37.85 47.60 10.80
C ALA A 288 -36.88 46.52 10.29
N LEU A 289 -36.15 45.84 11.20
CA LEU A 289 -35.14 44.83 10.91
C LEU A 289 -33.99 45.37 10.04
N THR A 290 -33.74 46.67 10.14
CA THR A 290 -32.59 47.31 9.52
C THR A 290 -31.50 47.52 10.55
N GLU A 291 -30.26 47.35 10.13
CA GLU A 291 -29.07 47.60 10.92
C GLU A 291 -28.92 49.10 11.19
N VAL A 292 -28.76 49.47 12.46
CA VAL A 292 -28.54 50.86 12.90
C VAL A 292 -27.28 50.90 13.75
N ALA A 293 -26.34 51.77 13.37
CA ALA A 293 -25.08 51.94 14.09
C ALA A 293 -25.33 52.45 15.52
N ASN A 294 -24.77 51.73 16.50
CA ASN A 294 -24.75 52.09 17.91
C ASN A 294 -23.62 51.31 18.61
N ALA A 295 -22.61 52.00 19.10
CA ALA A 295 -21.43 51.40 19.74
C ALA A 295 -21.72 50.61 21.04
N SER A 296 -22.94 50.67 21.57
CA SER A 296 -23.37 49.88 22.74
C SER A 296 -23.96 48.52 22.37
N TYR A 297 -24.06 48.18 21.09
CA TYR A 297 -24.66 46.92 20.64
C TYR A 297 -23.81 46.25 19.59
N ASP A 298 -23.91 44.93 19.54
CA ASP A 298 -23.39 44.11 18.46
C ASP A 298 -24.49 43.18 17.92
N ILE A 299 -24.37 42.76 16.65
CA ILE A 299 -25.26 41.78 16.03
C ILE A 299 -24.48 40.48 15.83
N SER A 300 -25.05 39.37 16.30
CA SER A 300 -24.45 38.04 16.11
C SER A 300 -24.41 37.63 14.64
N HIS A 301 -23.46 36.75 14.30
CA HIS A 301 -23.52 35.98 13.07
C HIS A 301 -24.84 35.16 12.99
N PRO A 302 -25.25 34.72 11.79
CA PRO A 302 -26.48 33.94 11.64
C PRO A 302 -26.41 32.59 12.37
N ILE A 303 -27.45 32.29 13.16
CA ILE A 303 -27.62 31.02 13.90
C ILE A 303 -28.75 30.22 13.26
N LYS A 304 -28.43 29.07 12.66
CA LYS A 304 -29.42 28.21 11.99
C LYS A 304 -30.44 27.66 12.99
N LEU A 305 -31.73 27.80 12.69
CA LEU A 305 -32.86 27.23 13.41
C LEU A 305 -33.77 26.43 12.47
N GLU A 306 -34.12 25.21 12.86
CA GLU A 306 -35.17 24.42 12.21
C GLU A 306 -36.57 24.96 12.56
N ASN A 307 -37.58 24.65 11.76
CA ASN A 307 -38.94 25.08 12.03
C ASN A 307 -39.44 24.57 13.39
N GLY A 308 -39.98 25.46 14.22
CA GLY A 308 -40.39 25.22 15.60
C GLY A 308 -39.29 25.36 16.65
N GLN A 309 -38.00 25.46 16.26
CA GLN A 309 -36.92 25.64 17.22
C GLN A 309 -36.85 27.07 17.74
N SER A 310 -36.47 27.20 19.02
CA SER A 310 -36.17 28.48 19.65
C SER A 310 -34.69 28.58 19.98
N ALA A 311 -34.12 29.76 19.89
CA ALA A 311 -32.80 30.07 20.44
C ALA A 311 -32.86 31.27 21.35
N ARG A 312 -31.94 31.29 22.33
CA ARG A 312 -31.84 32.34 23.32
C ARG A 312 -30.41 32.80 23.50
N VAL A 313 -30.22 34.13 23.56
CA VAL A 313 -28.98 34.74 24.02
C VAL A 313 -29.03 34.96 25.53
N ASN A 314 -27.93 34.67 26.24
CA ASN A 314 -27.85 34.77 27.70
C ASN A 314 -27.73 36.20 28.24
N VAL A 315 -27.35 37.16 27.40
CA VAL A 315 -27.24 38.58 27.75
C VAL A 315 -28.51 39.36 27.39
N SER A 316 -28.67 40.54 27.98
CA SER A 316 -29.78 41.44 27.66
C SER A 316 -29.64 41.97 26.23
N ILE A 317 -30.75 42.09 25.51
CA ILE A 317 -30.80 42.74 24.20
C ILE A 317 -31.17 44.22 24.28
N GLY A 318 -31.32 44.78 25.49
CA GLY A 318 -31.45 46.23 25.71
C GLY A 318 -32.54 46.97 24.91
N GLY A 319 -33.63 46.32 24.52
CA GLY A 319 -34.68 46.93 23.70
C GLY A 319 -34.41 46.93 22.19
N ALA A 320 -33.34 46.29 21.72
CA ALA A 320 -33.10 45.98 20.31
C ALA A 320 -33.98 44.81 19.84
N TYR A 321 -33.76 44.35 18.60
CA TYR A 321 -34.52 43.24 18.02
C TYR A 321 -33.61 42.04 17.70
N SER A 322 -34.17 40.85 17.89
CA SER A 322 -33.69 39.60 17.29
C SER A 322 -34.60 39.30 16.10
N ALA A 323 -34.06 38.80 14.99
CA ALA A 323 -34.85 38.53 13.78
C ALA A 323 -34.38 37.27 13.04
N LEU A 324 -35.24 36.73 12.18
CA LEU A 324 -34.90 35.60 11.31
C LEU A 324 -34.53 36.11 9.92
N PHE A 325 -33.53 35.49 9.32
CA PHE A 325 -33.00 35.76 8.00
C PHE A 325 -33.12 34.51 7.13
N ASP A 326 -33.23 34.71 5.82
CA ASP A 326 -33.17 33.63 4.85
C ASP A 326 -31.72 33.19 4.56
N GLN A 327 -31.54 32.18 3.71
CA GLN A 327 -30.22 31.67 3.32
C GLN A 327 -29.35 32.70 2.57
N TYR A 328 -29.90 33.83 2.16
CA TYR A 328 -29.21 34.91 1.45
C TYR A 328 -28.96 36.13 2.35
N ASP A 329 -29.06 35.96 3.68
CA ASP A 329 -28.88 37.00 4.69
C ASP A 329 -29.86 38.18 4.53
N LYS A 330 -31.09 37.91 4.06
CA LYS A 330 -32.17 38.91 4.01
C LYS A 330 -33.15 38.72 5.17
N PRO A 331 -33.57 39.79 5.87
CA PRO A 331 -34.50 39.68 6.98
C PRO A 331 -35.87 39.20 6.49
N ILE A 332 -36.40 38.18 7.15
CA ILE A 332 -37.74 37.65 6.90
C ILE A 332 -38.72 38.59 7.60
N SER A 333 -39.52 39.31 6.81
CA SER A 333 -40.47 40.30 7.30
C SER A 333 -41.44 39.72 8.34
N GLY A 334 -41.66 40.45 9.44
CA GLY A 334 -42.60 40.06 10.51
C GLY A 334 -42.02 39.09 11.55
N THR A 335 -40.73 38.73 11.46
CA THR A 335 -40.08 37.81 12.43
C THR A 335 -39.35 38.51 13.57
N GLY A 336 -39.21 39.84 13.50
CA GLY A 336 -38.53 40.62 14.52
C GLY A 336 -39.22 40.58 15.88
N VAL A 337 -38.46 40.23 16.91
CA VAL A 337 -38.92 40.23 18.29
C VAL A 337 -38.01 41.08 19.17
N ASN A 338 -38.60 41.89 20.03
CA ASN A 338 -37.88 42.57 21.11
C ASN A 338 -37.73 41.61 22.30
N SER A 339 -36.98 40.53 22.08
CA SER A 339 -36.80 39.45 23.04
C SER A 339 -35.42 38.79 22.89
N SER A 340 -34.82 38.41 24.02
CA SER A 340 -33.59 37.59 24.06
C SER A 340 -33.82 36.17 23.55
N THR A 341 -35.06 35.79 23.26
CA THR A 341 -35.46 34.50 22.69
C THR A 341 -36.26 34.72 21.42
N ILE A 342 -35.92 33.98 20.37
CA ILE A 342 -36.64 33.96 19.08
C ILE A 342 -36.95 32.52 18.67
N THR A 343 -38.12 32.31 18.08
CA THR A 343 -38.60 31.01 17.59
C THR A 343 -38.76 31.06 16.08
N ASN A 344 -38.21 30.08 15.36
CA ASN A 344 -38.44 29.94 13.93
C ASN A 344 -39.83 29.35 13.66
N ASN A 345 -40.73 30.17 13.08
CA ASN A 345 -42.08 29.75 12.68
C ASN A 345 -42.32 29.94 11.17
N THR A 346 -41.25 29.90 10.36
CA THR A 346 -41.31 30.23 8.92
C THR A 346 -41.76 29.07 8.04
N GLY A 347 -41.94 27.86 8.61
CA GLY A 347 -42.30 26.65 7.87
C GLY A 347 -41.11 25.90 7.26
N GLY A 348 -39.89 26.44 7.38
CA GLY A 348 -38.63 25.83 6.92
C GLY A 348 -37.45 26.28 7.78
N VAL A 349 -36.22 26.07 7.28
CA VAL A 349 -34.99 26.55 7.93
C VAL A 349 -34.91 28.07 7.85
N ALA A 350 -34.54 28.72 8.95
CA ALA A 350 -34.23 30.15 8.98
C ALA A 350 -33.01 30.42 9.88
N TYR A 351 -32.41 31.60 9.78
CA TYR A 351 -31.21 31.96 10.52
C TYR A 351 -31.48 33.12 11.47
N ALA A 352 -31.39 32.88 12.78
CA ALA A 352 -31.57 33.92 13.79
C ALA A 352 -30.33 34.81 13.92
N ARG A 353 -30.55 36.12 14.04
CA ARG A 353 -29.55 37.09 14.49
C ARG A 353 -30.04 37.81 15.72
N PHE A 354 -29.15 37.99 16.70
CA PHE A 354 -29.44 38.65 17.97
C PHE A 354 -28.67 39.96 18.07
N SER A 355 -29.38 41.04 18.42
CA SER A 355 -28.74 42.29 18.81
C SER A 355 -28.45 42.25 20.31
N VAL A 356 -27.19 42.15 20.71
CA VAL A 356 -26.79 42.09 22.12
C VAL A 356 -26.46 43.48 22.65
N ASN A 357 -26.86 43.79 23.88
CA ASN A 357 -26.51 45.06 24.54
C ASN A 357 -25.21 44.88 25.32
N GLY A 358 -24.13 45.48 24.81
CA GLY A 358 -22.75 45.21 25.15
C GLY A 358 -21.99 44.62 23.97
N ASN A 359 -20.70 44.33 24.18
CA ASN A 359 -19.89 43.67 23.16
C ASN A 359 -20.16 42.16 23.18
N ILE A 360 -20.15 41.53 22.00
CA ILE A 360 -20.01 40.08 21.90
C ILE A 360 -18.67 39.69 22.54
N ASP A 361 -18.75 39.10 23.73
CA ASP A 361 -17.60 38.72 24.54
C ASP A 361 -17.44 37.20 24.58
N ALA A 362 -16.27 36.73 24.17
CA ALA A 362 -15.89 35.32 24.12
C ALA A 362 -15.91 34.62 25.48
N GLU A 363 -15.89 35.38 26.57
CA GLU A 363 -15.84 34.86 27.94
C GLU A 363 -17.17 34.97 28.70
N SER A 364 -18.23 35.55 28.09
CA SER A 364 -19.51 35.75 28.79
C SER A 364 -20.77 35.71 27.93
N THR A 365 -20.67 35.82 26.60
CA THR A 365 -21.84 35.82 25.70
C THR A 365 -22.03 34.44 25.09
N GLN A 366 -23.24 33.88 25.22
CA GLN A 366 -23.63 32.63 24.58
C GLN A 366 -25.03 32.70 23.97
N ILE A 367 -25.20 32.00 22.85
CA ILE A 367 -26.49 31.73 22.24
C ILE A 367 -26.69 30.23 22.23
N GLU A 368 -27.82 29.74 22.73
CA GLU A 368 -28.10 28.30 22.78
C GLU A 368 -29.51 27.99 22.28
N ILE A 369 -29.74 26.74 21.85
CA ILE A 369 -31.10 26.27 21.51
C ILE A 369 -31.90 26.11 22.79
N GLY A 370 -33.08 26.72 22.83
CA GLY A 370 -34.00 26.68 23.95
C GLY A 370 -34.60 28.05 24.28
N THR A 371 -35.42 28.07 25.33
CA THR A 371 -36.09 29.28 25.84
C THR A 371 -35.51 29.75 27.18
N THR A 372 -34.63 28.96 27.78
CA THR A 372 -33.86 29.24 29.01
C THR A 372 -32.38 29.29 28.67
N SER A 373 -31.59 30.04 29.44
CA SER A 373 -30.13 30.06 29.31
C SER A 373 -29.48 29.18 30.37
N THR A 374 -28.53 28.33 30.00
CA THR A 374 -27.69 27.56 30.92
C THR A 374 -26.54 28.41 31.47
N THR A 375 -25.75 27.85 32.39
CA THR A 375 -24.48 28.46 32.83
C THR A 375 -23.59 28.69 31.61
N PHE A 376 -22.87 29.82 31.58
CA PHE A 376 -21.99 30.15 30.47
C PHE A 376 -20.95 29.05 30.20
N GLU A 377 -20.80 28.70 28.94
CA GLU A 377 -19.67 27.93 28.41
C GLU A 377 -19.07 28.62 27.18
N LYS A 378 -17.76 28.42 26.99
CA LYS A 378 -17.02 29.03 25.87
C LYS A 378 -17.46 28.40 24.54
N PHE A 379 -17.37 29.19 23.47
CA PHE A 379 -17.52 28.65 22.13
C PHE A 379 -16.33 27.74 21.78
N TYR A 380 -16.61 26.48 21.44
CA TYR A 380 -15.58 25.52 21.03
C TYR A 380 -15.45 25.49 19.51
N TYR A 381 -14.24 25.74 19.01
CA TYR A 381 -13.92 25.56 17.59
C TYR A 381 -13.92 24.06 17.26
N LEU A 382 -14.71 23.68 16.26
CA LEU A 382 -14.52 22.40 15.58
C LEU A 382 -13.24 22.54 14.73
N LYS A 383 -12.14 21.95 15.20
CA LYS A 383 -10.92 21.81 14.38
C LYS A 383 -11.25 20.98 13.14
N SER A 384 -10.72 21.38 11.99
CA SER A 384 -10.85 20.59 10.76
C SER A 384 -10.20 19.21 10.95
N LEU A 385 -10.66 18.19 10.22
CA LEU A 385 -10.02 16.86 10.17
C LEU A 385 -8.51 16.97 9.85
N GLN A 386 -8.12 17.99 9.08
CA GLN A 386 -6.74 18.28 8.73
C GLN A 386 -5.91 18.81 9.92
N GLU A 387 -6.46 19.71 10.74
CA GLU A 387 -5.80 20.18 11.98
C GLU A 387 -5.77 19.11 13.09
N GLN A 388 -6.73 18.18 13.07
CA GLN A 388 -6.70 17.00 13.94
C GLN A 388 -5.62 16.01 13.48
N ALA A 389 -5.42 15.82 12.18
CA ALA A 389 -4.37 14.97 11.62
C ALA A 389 -2.95 15.51 11.86
N GLU A 390 -2.75 16.83 11.74
CA GLU A 390 -1.46 17.48 12.03
C GLU A 390 -1.13 17.47 13.54
N GLY A 391 -2.14 17.58 14.40
CA GLY A 391 -1.98 17.38 15.85
C GLY A 391 -1.69 15.93 16.26
N VAL A 392 -2.25 14.96 15.54
CA VAL A 392 -2.01 13.52 15.77
C VAL A 392 -0.60 13.12 15.32
N ASN A 393 -0.09 13.63 14.21
CA ASN A 393 1.29 13.34 13.77
C ASN A 393 2.36 13.91 14.72
N ALA A 394 2.12 15.07 15.34
CA ALA A 394 3.01 15.58 16.38
C ALA A 394 2.92 14.80 17.71
N SER A 395 1.81 14.10 17.95
CA SER A 395 1.56 13.32 19.18
C SER A 395 2.04 11.87 19.10
N ILE A 396 2.20 11.32 17.88
CA ILE A 396 2.69 9.95 17.67
C ILE A 396 4.17 9.78 18.08
N THR A 397 4.97 10.85 18.04
CA THR A 397 6.38 10.83 18.51
C THR A 397 6.51 10.84 20.04
N TYR A 398 5.42 10.96 20.81
CA TYR A 398 5.42 11.09 22.27
C TYR A 398 4.85 9.89 23.05
N LEU A 399 4.49 8.78 22.39
CA LEU A 399 3.70 7.69 23.01
C LEU A 399 4.47 6.62 23.80
N GLU A 400 5.78 6.75 24.03
CA GLU A 400 6.50 5.81 24.93
C GLU A 400 6.55 6.28 26.40
N SER A 401 6.20 7.54 26.72
CA SER A 401 6.42 8.08 28.08
C SER A 401 5.20 8.19 29.01
N ASP A 402 3.95 8.09 28.52
CA ASP A 402 2.74 8.26 29.36
C ASP A 402 1.70 7.13 29.22
N VAL A 403 2.13 5.89 29.39
CA VAL A 403 1.21 4.87 29.93
C VAL A 403 0.85 5.33 31.34
N LYS A 404 -0.39 5.76 31.59
CA LYS A 404 -0.83 6.11 32.95
C LYS A 404 -0.64 4.89 33.85
N LYS A 405 0.37 4.96 34.71
CA LYS A 405 0.79 3.90 35.63
C LYS A 405 -0.25 3.74 36.75
N PHE A 406 -0.59 2.51 37.09
CA PHE A 406 -1.58 2.24 38.14
C PHE A 406 -0.95 2.20 39.54
N THR A 407 0.39 2.10 39.61
CA THR A 407 1.18 2.44 40.81
C THR A 407 2.32 3.40 40.44
N GLY A 408 3.03 3.92 41.44
CA GLY A 408 4.27 4.69 41.19
C GLY A 408 5.44 3.84 40.67
N GLU A 409 5.33 2.51 40.68
CA GLU A 409 6.45 1.59 40.54
C GLU A 409 6.36 0.75 39.25
N TYR A 410 7.00 1.26 38.19
CA TYR A 410 6.99 0.67 36.84
C TYR A 410 7.36 -0.82 36.77
N PHE A 411 8.21 -1.29 37.68
CA PHE A 411 8.60 -2.70 37.74
C PHE A 411 7.43 -3.64 38.06
N TYR A 412 6.52 -3.24 38.95
CA TYR A 412 5.37 -4.05 39.33
C TYR A 412 4.20 -3.87 38.35
N ASP A 413 4.07 -2.69 37.74
CA ASP A 413 3.05 -2.42 36.75
C ASP A 413 3.17 -3.33 35.51
N LYS A 414 4.40 -3.72 35.12
CA LYS A 414 4.61 -4.70 34.03
C LYS A 414 4.10 -6.11 34.31
N ARG A 415 3.80 -6.44 35.57
CA ARG A 415 3.38 -7.78 35.97
C ARG A 415 1.87 -7.95 35.94
N ILE A 416 1.12 -6.86 36.01
CA ILE A 416 -0.33 -6.83 35.83
C ILE A 416 -0.60 -6.18 34.48
N LYS A 417 -1.04 -6.99 33.52
CA LYS A 417 -1.36 -6.52 32.17
C LYS A 417 -2.57 -5.59 32.20
N GLU A 418 -3.61 -5.98 32.97
CA GLU A 418 -4.86 -5.25 33.10
C GLU A 418 -5.43 -5.41 34.52
N LEU A 419 -5.97 -4.35 35.13
CA LEU A 419 -6.64 -4.37 36.43
C LEU A 419 -7.89 -3.51 36.37
N LYS A 420 -9.04 -4.11 36.67
CA LYS A 420 -10.32 -3.45 36.82
C LYS A 420 -10.85 -3.71 38.21
N LEU A 421 -11.13 -2.66 38.96
CA LEU A 421 -11.80 -2.71 40.25
C LEU A 421 -13.00 -1.78 40.18
N VAL A 422 -14.09 -2.14 40.83
CA VAL A 422 -15.34 -1.37 40.90
C VAL A 422 -15.64 -1.14 42.37
N GLY A 423 -16.08 0.07 42.74
CA GLY A 423 -16.46 0.43 44.12
C GLY A 423 -15.33 1.07 44.95
N LEU A 424 -14.28 1.58 44.31
CA LEU A 424 -13.20 2.32 44.96
C LEU A 424 -13.61 3.76 45.30
N ASP A 425 -13.61 4.14 46.57
CA ASP A 425 -13.85 5.52 46.99
C ASP A 425 -12.66 6.40 46.62
N SER A 426 -12.87 7.38 45.73
CA SER A 426 -11.85 8.34 45.30
C SER A 426 -11.23 9.19 46.42
N GLN A 427 -11.85 9.22 47.61
CA GLN A 427 -11.36 9.94 48.78
C GLN A 427 -10.47 9.06 49.69
N GLU A 428 -10.42 7.75 49.44
CA GLU A 428 -9.67 6.78 50.22
C GLU A 428 -8.40 6.34 49.48
N THR A 429 -7.37 5.94 50.24
CA THR A 429 -6.11 5.44 49.67
C THR A 429 -6.07 3.91 49.73
N TYR A 430 -5.66 3.29 48.62
CA TYR A 430 -5.56 1.84 48.49
C TYR A 430 -4.12 1.40 48.20
N TYR A 431 -3.72 0.24 48.71
CA TYR A 431 -2.39 -0.32 48.50
C TYR A 431 -2.46 -1.76 48.02
N ILE A 432 -1.59 -2.10 47.06
CA ILE A 432 -1.34 -3.49 46.69
C ILE A 432 -0.31 -4.05 47.66
N SER A 433 -0.72 -5.06 48.45
CA SER A 433 0.12 -5.68 49.49
C SER A 433 0.72 -7.03 49.06
N ARG A 434 0.21 -7.63 47.98
CA ARG A 434 0.72 -8.88 47.43
C ARG A 434 0.38 -9.06 45.96
N ILE A 435 1.34 -9.54 45.16
CA ILE A 435 1.16 -9.96 43.77
C ILE A 435 1.90 -11.30 43.58
N ARG A 436 1.24 -12.34 43.09
CA ARG A 436 1.87 -13.65 42.80
C ARG A 436 1.28 -14.29 41.55
N ASN A 437 2.16 -14.82 40.71
CA ASN A 437 1.88 -15.63 39.53
C ASN A 437 2.84 -16.82 39.57
N ASP A 438 2.37 -18.02 39.93
CA ASP A 438 3.15 -19.26 39.89
C ASP A 438 2.45 -20.41 39.15
N ALA A 439 3.06 -21.59 39.03
CA ALA A 439 2.47 -22.70 38.30
C ALA A 439 1.24 -23.26 39.04
N GLY A 440 0.08 -22.67 38.77
CA GLY A 440 -1.23 -23.09 39.28
C GLY A 440 -1.87 -22.16 40.32
N GLN A 441 -1.22 -21.08 40.77
CA GLN A 441 -1.85 -20.12 41.69
C GLN A 441 -1.62 -18.66 41.25
N ARG A 442 -2.65 -17.84 41.43
CA ARG A 442 -2.61 -16.38 41.20
C ARG A 442 -3.12 -15.65 42.44
N PHE A 443 -2.37 -14.66 42.89
CA PHE A 443 -2.76 -13.82 44.03
C PHE A 443 -2.60 -12.34 43.70
N LEU A 444 -3.62 -11.58 44.08
CA LEU A 444 -3.57 -10.14 44.20
C LEU A 444 -4.28 -9.76 45.51
N VAL A 445 -3.65 -8.94 46.35
CA VAL A 445 -4.27 -8.44 47.59
C VAL A 445 -4.20 -6.92 47.60
N ILE A 446 -5.34 -6.29 47.83
CA ILE A 446 -5.49 -4.84 47.94
C ILE A 446 -6.09 -4.51 49.30
N ASN A 447 -5.40 -3.65 50.03
CA ASN A 447 -5.79 -3.15 51.34
C ASN A 447 -6.21 -1.68 51.25
N GLN A 448 -7.12 -1.26 52.13
CA GLN A 448 -7.46 0.15 52.32
C GLN A 448 -6.60 0.76 53.43
N SER A 449 -6.13 2.00 53.24
CA SER A 449 -5.10 2.64 54.08
C SER A 449 -5.52 2.89 55.53
N SER A 450 -6.81 3.12 55.78
CA SER A 450 -7.33 3.63 57.05
C SER A 450 -7.23 2.61 58.20
N ASP A 451 -7.23 1.32 57.88
CA ASP A 451 -7.27 0.21 58.85
C ASP A 451 -6.54 -1.06 58.39
N ASP A 452 -5.86 -1.02 57.22
CA ASP A 452 -5.18 -2.14 56.58
C ASP A 452 -6.13 -3.33 56.27
N THR A 453 -7.44 -3.05 56.19
CA THR A 453 -8.45 -4.05 55.85
C THR A 453 -8.28 -4.47 54.39
N THR A 454 -8.17 -5.78 54.15
CA THR A 454 -8.23 -6.32 52.79
C THR A 454 -9.63 -6.09 52.21
N VAL A 455 -9.70 -5.21 51.22
CA VAL A 455 -10.95 -4.84 50.54
C VAL A 455 -11.18 -5.62 49.25
N ALA A 456 -10.10 -6.14 48.65
CA ALA A 456 -10.15 -7.00 47.48
C ALA A 456 -9.02 -8.02 47.51
N ARG A 457 -9.33 -9.29 47.20
CA ARG A 457 -8.34 -10.36 47.09
C ARG A 457 -8.73 -11.36 46.04
N LEU A 458 -7.82 -11.60 45.10
CA LEU A 458 -7.83 -12.76 44.24
C LEU A 458 -7.14 -13.92 44.95
N TRP A 459 -7.84 -15.06 45.03
CA TRP A 459 -7.26 -16.36 45.31
C TRP A 459 -7.78 -17.31 44.25
N ASP A 460 -7.02 -17.50 43.17
CA ASP A 460 -7.46 -18.40 42.11
C ASP A 460 -6.71 -19.73 42.09
N GLU A 461 -7.50 -20.81 42.01
CA GLU A 461 -7.07 -22.13 41.54
C GLU A 461 -7.87 -22.60 40.30
N THR A 462 -8.98 -21.95 39.88
CA THR A 462 -9.90 -22.52 38.86
C THR A 462 -10.82 -21.57 38.04
N THR A 463 -10.73 -20.22 38.10
CA THR A 463 -11.63 -19.30 37.37
C THR A 463 -10.89 -18.32 36.46
N ASN A 464 -10.55 -18.80 35.27
CA ASN A 464 -10.00 -18.03 34.16
C ASN A 464 -11.05 -17.88 33.04
N ASN A 465 -11.35 -16.65 32.61
CA ASN A 465 -12.14 -16.36 31.41
C ASN A 465 -11.29 -15.63 30.37
N GLY A 466 -10.51 -16.39 29.58
CA GLY A 466 -9.71 -15.81 28.48
C GLY A 466 -8.54 -14.92 28.94
N GLY A 467 -7.85 -15.30 30.01
CA GLY A 467 -6.75 -14.56 30.64
C GLY A 467 -7.17 -13.67 31.82
N TRP A 468 -8.48 -13.47 32.02
CA TRP A 468 -9.03 -12.64 33.09
C TRP A 468 -9.36 -13.45 34.34
N TYR A 469 -8.87 -12.97 35.48
CA TYR A 469 -9.09 -13.54 36.80
C TYR A 469 -10.03 -12.66 37.62
N TYR A 470 -11.15 -13.21 38.08
CA TYR A 470 -12.16 -12.46 38.83
C TYR A 470 -11.75 -12.23 40.28
N ILE A 471 -11.84 -10.98 40.74
CA ILE A 471 -11.60 -10.55 42.11
C ILE A 471 -12.96 -10.43 42.81
N PRO A 472 -13.35 -11.39 43.67
CA PRO A 472 -14.62 -11.33 44.36
C PRO A 472 -14.63 -10.24 45.43
N GLU A 473 -15.83 -9.71 45.71
CA GLU A 473 -16.06 -8.83 46.84
C GLU A 473 -15.75 -9.53 48.17
N LEU A 474 -15.07 -8.84 49.07
CA LEU A 474 -14.74 -9.35 50.41
C LEU A 474 -15.25 -8.43 51.50
N ASN A 475 -15.73 -9.01 52.58
CA ASN A 475 -16.18 -8.30 53.78
C ASN A 475 -17.27 -7.23 53.51
N ALA A 476 -18.09 -7.41 52.47
CA ALA A 476 -19.07 -6.42 52.03
C ALA A 476 -18.46 -5.04 51.71
N SER A 477 -17.22 -5.03 51.19
CA SER A 477 -16.50 -3.81 50.83
C SER A 477 -17.14 -3.04 49.69
N GLY A 478 -18.05 -3.64 48.92
CA GLY A 478 -18.51 -3.12 47.63
C GLY A 478 -17.48 -3.22 46.52
N ILE A 479 -16.25 -3.68 46.82
CA ILE A 479 -15.13 -3.68 45.88
C ILE A 479 -14.94 -5.06 45.23
N TYR A 480 -15.12 -5.14 43.91
CA TYR A 480 -14.90 -6.36 43.11
C TYR A 480 -14.30 -6.01 41.75
N GLY A 481 -13.82 -6.99 40.99
CA GLY A 481 -13.11 -6.67 39.76
C GLY A 481 -12.55 -7.83 38.96
N TYR A 482 -11.64 -7.53 38.04
CA TYR A 482 -10.88 -8.52 37.27
C TYR A 482 -9.43 -8.08 37.10
N VAL A 483 -8.52 -9.04 36.98
CA VAL A 483 -7.10 -8.80 36.71
C VAL A 483 -6.58 -9.75 35.64
N VAL A 484 -5.68 -9.28 34.78
CA VAL A 484 -4.89 -10.08 33.84
C VAL A 484 -3.42 -9.95 34.25
N PHE A 485 -2.75 -11.09 34.42
CA PHE A 485 -1.31 -11.11 34.72
C PHE A 485 -0.52 -11.22 33.41
N ALA A 486 0.69 -10.67 33.36
CA ALA A 486 1.60 -10.90 32.23
C ALA A 486 2.02 -12.39 32.17
N ASP A 487 1.96 -12.99 30.98
CA ASP A 487 2.05 -14.44 30.77
C ASP A 487 3.46 -15.05 30.90
N GLU A 488 4.52 -14.24 30.90
CA GLU A 488 5.86 -14.73 30.59
C GLU A 488 6.81 -15.03 31.78
N ASP A 489 6.45 -14.74 33.03
CA ASP A 489 7.33 -15.01 34.19
C ASP A 489 6.56 -15.53 35.42
N LEU A 490 7.15 -16.49 36.15
CA LEU A 490 6.72 -16.86 37.51
C LEU A 490 7.30 -15.87 38.52
N TYR A 491 6.46 -15.23 39.34
CA TYR A 491 6.89 -14.27 40.36
C TYR A 491 6.01 -14.30 41.61
N SER A 492 6.58 -13.95 42.76
CA SER A 492 5.86 -13.86 44.03
C SER A 492 6.41 -12.72 44.86
N TYR A 493 5.64 -11.64 44.96
CA TYR A 493 5.94 -10.46 45.76
C TYR A 493 4.96 -10.38 46.92
N VAL A 494 5.48 -10.36 48.14
CA VAL A 494 4.72 -10.29 49.40
C VAL A 494 5.19 -9.09 50.20
N ASN A 495 4.33 -8.55 51.07
CA ASN A 495 4.60 -7.37 51.89
C ASN A 495 4.91 -6.12 51.05
N LEU A 496 4.20 -5.98 49.93
CA LEU A 496 4.23 -4.78 49.11
C LEU A 496 3.51 -3.63 49.83
N ASN A 497 3.88 -2.40 49.51
CA ASN A 497 3.15 -1.20 49.93
C ASN A 497 3.04 -0.26 48.73
N LEU A 498 2.46 -0.77 47.64
CA LEU A 498 2.36 -0.02 46.39
C LEU A 498 1.06 0.75 46.39
N GLU A 499 1.15 2.07 46.49
CA GLU A 499 -0.01 2.95 46.44
C GLU A 499 -0.65 2.88 45.06
N VAL A 500 -1.96 2.65 45.05
CA VAL A 500 -2.77 2.67 43.83
C VAL A 500 -2.97 4.14 43.43
N ASN A 501 -2.53 4.47 42.21
CA ASN A 501 -2.65 5.81 41.66
C ASN A 501 -4.13 6.19 41.51
N GLN A 502 -4.59 7.18 42.28
CA GLN A 502 -5.99 7.61 42.26
C GLN A 502 -6.35 8.41 41.00
N ASP A 503 -5.36 8.94 40.27
CA ASP A 503 -5.59 9.72 39.04
C ASP A 503 -6.05 8.88 37.83
N VAL A 504 -6.00 7.54 37.97
CA VAL A 504 -6.55 6.58 36.98
C VAL A 504 -7.92 6.02 37.40
N VAL A 505 -8.43 6.39 38.57
CA VAL A 505 -9.79 6.08 39.01
C VAL A 505 -10.74 7.07 38.33
N SER A 506 -11.59 6.56 37.44
CA SER A 506 -12.57 7.40 36.74
C SER A 506 -13.65 7.91 37.72
N GLN A 507 -13.96 9.20 37.67
CA GLN A 507 -15.00 9.82 38.52
C GLN A 507 -16.40 9.30 38.20
N ASP A 508 -16.62 8.74 37.01
CA ASP A 508 -17.95 8.28 36.61
C ASP A 508 -18.37 6.96 37.28
N TYR A 509 -17.44 6.14 37.80
CA TYR A 509 -17.79 4.81 38.32
C TYR A 509 -16.87 4.22 39.40
N GLU A 510 -16.01 4.98 40.08
CA GLU A 510 -15.16 4.41 41.15
C GLU A 510 -14.38 3.17 40.66
N SER A 511 -13.87 3.26 39.42
CA SER A 511 -13.18 2.15 38.75
C SER A 511 -11.91 2.56 38.03
N MET A 512 -10.87 1.73 38.16
CA MET A 512 -9.59 1.84 37.45
C MET A 512 -9.71 1.15 36.08
N LEU A 513 -9.30 1.82 35.02
CA LEU A 513 -9.32 1.27 33.65
C LEU A 513 -7.97 1.52 32.97
N ALA A 514 -7.27 0.43 32.63
CA ALA A 514 -6.24 0.43 31.60
C ALA A 514 -6.82 -0.29 30.36
N TYR A 515 -6.73 0.36 29.19
CA TYR A 515 -6.97 -0.18 27.84
C TYR A 515 -8.40 -0.65 27.43
N PHE A 516 -9.40 0.24 27.41
CA PHE A 516 -10.73 -0.12 26.82
C PHE A 516 -11.32 0.84 25.76
N ASN A 517 -10.54 1.77 25.21
CA ASN A 517 -11.02 2.62 24.10
C ASN A 517 -10.74 2.08 22.70
N TYR A 518 -10.13 0.90 22.53
CA TYR A 518 -9.70 0.42 21.21
C TYR A 518 -10.77 -0.37 20.42
N ASP A 519 -11.68 -1.12 21.05
CA ASP A 519 -12.55 -2.05 20.31
C ASP A 519 -13.62 -1.39 19.41
N PHE A 520 -14.08 -0.17 19.71
CA PHE A 520 -14.96 0.59 18.80
C PHE A 520 -14.18 1.33 17.70
N LEU A 521 -12.94 1.74 17.97
CA LEU A 521 -12.05 2.38 17.00
C LEU A 521 -11.57 1.36 15.94
N ASP A 522 -11.49 0.08 16.30
CA ASP A 522 -11.18 -1.06 15.43
C ASP A 522 -12.40 -1.67 14.73
N ARG A 523 -13.55 -0.97 14.68
CA ARG A 523 -14.67 -1.38 13.82
C ARG A 523 -14.15 -1.43 12.37
N ASP A 524 -13.90 -2.64 11.88
CA ASP A 524 -13.44 -2.88 10.51
C ASP A 524 -14.57 -2.57 9.52
N ASN A 525 -14.71 -1.28 9.23
CA ASN A 525 -15.60 -0.74 8.20
C ASN A 525 -14.99 -0.86 6.80
N THR A 526 -13.83 -1.52 6.63
CA THR A 526 -13.34 -1.85 5.29
C THR A 526 -14.29 -2.86 4.65
N SER A 527 -14.39 -2.83 3.31
CA SER A 527 -15.41 -3.51 2.50
C SER A 527 -15.42 -5.05 2.53
N ARG A 528 -14.77 -5.67 3.52
CA ARG A 528 -14.73 -7.13 3.69
C ARG A 528 -16.09 -7.62 4.14
N ILE A 529 -16.58 -8.67 3.49
CA ILE A 529 -17.84 -9.31 3.84
C ILE A 529 -17.70 -10.06 5.17
N ASN A 530 -16.74 -10.98 5.28
CA ASN A 530 -16.50 -11.72 6.51
C ASN A 530 -15.58 -10.98 7.50
N LYS A 531 -16.11 -10.64 8.68
CA LYS A 531 -15.44 -9.93 9.76
C LYS A 531 -14.68 -10.84 10.73
N LEU A 532 -14.88 -12.16 10.68
CA LEU A 532 -14.24 -13.11 11.60
C LEU A 532 -12.83 -13.48 11.14
N ASN A 533 -11.80 -13.08 11.89
CA ASN A 533 -10.44 -13.59 11.69
C ASN A 533 -10.33 -15.02 12.24
N PRO A 534 -9.85 -16.01 11.47
CA PRO A 534 -9.56 -17.36 11.93
C PRO A 534 -8.64 -17.41 13.15
N LEU A 535 -7.75 -16.43 13.29
CA LEU A 535 -6.85 -16.32 14.43
C LEU A 535 -7.54 -15.82 15.71
N ASP A 536 -8.72 -15.22 15.60
CA ASP A 536 -9.51 -14.74 16.75
C ASP A 536 -10.33 -15.87 17.41
N ILE A 537 -10.18 -17.10 16.92
CA ILE A 537 -10.97 -18.24 17.34
C ILE A 537 -10.18 -19.04 18.39
N VAL A 538 -10.76 -19.14 19.58
CA VAL A 538 -10.21 -19.96 20.67
C VAL A 538 -11.03 -21.22 20.82
N GLU A 539 -10.37 -22.38 20.70
CA GLU A 539 -10.98 -23.69 20.84
C GLU A 539 -11.23 -24.01 22.32
N LYS A 540 -12.49 -24.29 22.70
CA LYS A 540 -12.87 -24.56 24.10
C LYS A 540 -13.31 -26.00 24.30
N THR A 541 -12.77 -26.64 25.33
CA THR A 541 -13.25 -27.91 25.91
C THR A 541 -14.47 -27.65 26.82
N GLN A 542 -15.58 -28.38 26.64
CA GLN A 542 -16.77 -28.23 27.49
C GLN A 542 -16.55 -28.71 28.94
N TYR A 543 -17.17 -28.01 29.89
CA TYR A 543 -17.31 -28.45 31.29
C TYR A 543 -18.80 -28.49 31.66
N THR A 544 -19.27 -29.60 32.24
CA THR A 544 -20.61 -29.67 32.82
C THR A 544 -20.58 -29.42 34.32
N SER A 545 -21.50 -28.60 34.82
CA SER A 545 -21.73 -28.42 36.25
C SER A 545 -22.83 -29.36 36.74
N SER A 546 -22.49 -30.30 37.64
CA SER A 546 -23.49 -30.97 38.48
C SER A 546 -23.04 -30.88 39.94
N GLY A 547 -23.89 -30.35 40.82
CA GLY A 547 -23.60 -30.26 42.25
C GLY A 547 -22.57 -29.20 42.68
N GLY A 548 -22.32 -28.17 41.87
CA GLY A 548 -21.39 -27.08 42.24
C GLY A 548 -19.91 -27.38 42.00
N HIS A 549 -19.58 -28.50 41.34
CA HIS A 549 -18.24 -28.80 40.83
C HIS A 549 -18.27 -28.95 39.30
N LEU A 550 -17.29 -28.36 38.63
CA LEU A 550 -17.06 -28.52 37.20
C LEU A 550 -16.21 -29.78 36.99
N THR A 551 -16.76 -30.78 36.31
CA THR A 551 -16.01 -31.96 35.89
C THR A 551 -15.82 -31.88 34.39
N ALA A 552 -14.57 -31.97 33.92
CA ALA A 552 -14.27 -32.07 32.49
C ALA A 552 -14.81 -33.41 31.98
N THR A 553 -15.80 -33.37 31.09
CA THR A 553 -16.25 -34.56 30.37
C THR A 553 -15.51 -34.61 29.05
N SER A 554 -14.84 -35.73 28.76
CA SER A 554 -14.09 -35.99 27.54
C SER A 554 -15.00 -36.25 26.32
N SER A 555 -16.07 -35.47 26.15
CA SER A 555 -16.89 -35.51 24.93
C SER A 555 -16.40 -34.42 23.99
N THR A 556 -16.04 -34.84 22.79
CA THR A 556 -15.47 -34.16 21.61
C THR A 556 -16.37 -33.05 21.01
N ASP A 557 -17.06 -32.29 21.84
CA ASP A 557 -17.99 -31.25 21.38
C ASP A 557 -17.30 -29.88 21.46
N PHE A 558 -16.59 -29.52 20.38
CA PHE A 558 -15.84 -28.27 20.24
C PHE A 558 -16.78 -27.05 20.23
N PHE A 559 -16.52 -26.08 21.12
CA PHE A 559 -17.11 -24.74 21.03
C PHE A 559 -15.99 -23.74 20.81
N ASN A 560 -16.00 -23.11 19.66
CA ASN A 560 -15.08 -22.03 19.32
C ASN A 560 -15.69 -20.70 19.74
N THR A 561 -15.01 -19.91 20.56
CA THR A 561 -15.43 -18.54 20.91
C THR A 561 -14.73 -17.54 19.99
N ALA A 562 -15.48 -16.63 19.39
CA ALA A 562 -14.95 -15.55 18.56
C ALA A 562 -14.79 -14.23 19.33
N LYS A 563 -14.03 -13.30 18.75
CA LYS A 563 -13.93 -11.87 19.09
C LYS A 563 -15.31 -11.23 19.33
N PHE A 564 -15.34 -10.15 20.13
CA PHE A 564 -16.53 -9.30 20.27
C PHE A 564 -16.66 -8.38 19.05
N PHE A 565 -17.80 -8.43 18.37
CA PHE A 565 -18.12 -7.59 17.23
C PHE A 565 -18.94 -6.39 17.68
N PRO A 566 -18.45 -5.14 17.56
CA PRO A 566 -19.25 -3.96 17.92
C PRO A 566 -20.46 -3.86 16.99
N ILE A 567 -21.64 -3.52 17.54
CA ILE A 567 -22.90 -3.34 16.80
C ILE A 567 -23.58 -2.05 17.26
N ALA A 568 -23.79 -1.10 16.34
CA ALA A 568 -24.42 0.19 16.68
C ALA A 568 -25.93 0.04 16.96
N ASP A 569 -26.55 1.00 17.65
CA ASP A 569 -28.02 1.01 17.83
C ASP A 569 -28.75 1.00 16.47
N GLY A 570 -29.70 0.07 16.29
CA GLY A 570 -30.42 -0.18 15.05
C GLY A 570 -29.67 -0.99 13.99
N GLU A 571 -28.40 -1.34 14.21
CA GLU A 571 -27.59 -2.13 13.28
C GLU A 571 -27.87 -3.63 13.42
N LYS A 572 -27.60 -4.37 12.34
CA LYS A 572 -27.73 -5.83 12.26
C LYS A 572 -26.40 -6.49 11.99
N ILE A 573 -26.19 -7.65 12.60
CA ILE A 573 -25.07 -8.54 12.31
C ILE A 573 -25.58 -9.95 12.01
N THR A 574 -25.14 -10.51 10.89
CA THR A 574 -25.48 -11.87 10.46
C THR A 574 -24.28 -12.80 10.65
N ILE A 575 -24.53 -13.98 11.19
CA ILE A 575 -23.56 -15.08 11.32
C ILE A 575 -24.05 -16.23 10.43
N SER A 576 -23.23 -16.70 9.49
CA SER A 576 -23.60 -17.72 8.50
C SER A 576 -22.54 -18.79 8.34
N ASP A 577 -22.96 -20.05 8.17
CA ASP A 577 -22.08 -21.18 7.84
C ASP A 577 -22.96 -22.36 7.37
N TRP A 578 -22.54 -22.99 6.27
CA TRP A 578 -23.17 -24.18 5.69
C TRP A 578 -23.04 -25.44 6.58
N SER A 579 -22.09 -25.45 7.52
CA SER A 579 -21.76 -26.55 8.42
C SER A 579 -22.13 -26.30 9.90
N LEU A 580 -22.77 -25.16 10.21
CA LEU A 580 -23.16 -24.76 11.57
C LEU A 580 -24.16 -25.77 12.18
N GLN A 581 -23.73 -26.57 13.17
CA GLN A 581 -24.62 -27.51 13.87
C GLN A 581 -25.35 -26.84 15.05
N GLN A 582 -24.60 -26.06 15.83
CA GLN A 582 -25.13 -25.26 16.92
C GLN A 582 -24.38 -23.94 16.97
N CYS A 583 -25.09 -22.84 17.17
CA CYS A 583 -24.48 -21.55 17.45
C CYS A 583 -25.24 -20.90 18.62
N ARG A 584 -24.52 -20.24 19.51
CA ARG A 584 -25.12 -19.45 20.58
C ARG A 584 -24.54 -18.06 20.48
N VAL A 585 -25.43 -17.09 20.32
CA VAL A 585 -25.09 -15.68 20.14
C VAL A 585 -25.44 -14.94 21.42
N TYR A 586 -24.55 -14.05 21.82
CA TYR A 586 -24.65 -13.21 23.01
C TYR A 586 -24.61 -11.76 22.56
N LEU A 587 -25.62 -11.00 22.96
CA LEU A 587 -25.60 -9.55 22.86
C LEU A 587 -25.18 -9.01 24.23
N VAL A 588 -24.09 -8.27 24.27
CA VAL A 588 -23.50 -7.77 25.51
C VAL A 588 -23.36 -6.25 25.46
N ASP A 589 -23.54 -5.60 26.60
CA ASP A 589 -23.29 -4.17 26.72
C ASP A 589 -21.78 -3.84 26.74
N LYS A 590 -21.46 -2.55 26.77
CA LYS A 590 -20.08 -2.05 26.93
C LYS A 590 -19.37 -2.51 28.21
N TYR A 591 -20.10 -3.11 29.16
CA TYR A 591 -19.56 -3.71 30.37
C TYR A 591 -19.43 -5.24 30.25
N ARG A 592 -19.66 -5.81 29.05
CA ARG A 592 -19.70 -7.24 28.74
C ARG A 592 -20.74 -8.01 29.55
N LYS A 593 -21.76 -7.31 30.07
CA LYS A 593 -22.93 -7.96 30.68
C LYS A 593 -23.81 -8.48 29.56
N VAL A 594 -24.14 -9.77 29.62
CA VAL A 594 -25.06 -10.40 28.68
C VAL A 594 -26.44 -9.80 28.86
N LEU A 595 -26.90 -9.06 27.85
CA LEU A 595 -28.25 -8.49 27.76
C LEU A 595 -29.21 -9.51 27.15
N GLU A 596 -28.75 -10.23 26.13
CA GLU A 596 -29.49 -11.29 25.45
C GLU A 596 -28.57 -12.48 25.16
N ASN A 597 -29.10 -13.69 25.28
CA ASN A 597 -28.46 -14.88 24.73
C ASN A 597 -29.47 -15.73 23.96
N THR A 598 -29.09 -16.15 22.76
CA THR A 598 -29.95 -16.95 21.89
C THR A 598 -29.19 -18.16 21.41
N GLN A 599 -29.72 -19.35 21.67
CA GLN A 599 -29.18 -20.61 21.18
C GLN A 599 -29.92 -21.05 19.92
N ILE A 600 -29.16 -21.24 18.85
CA ILE A 600 -29.60 -21.70 17.56
C ILE A 600 -29.20 -23.18 17.44
N THR A 601 -30.20 -24.05 17.34
CA THR A 601 -30.00 -25.47 17.04
C THR A 601 -30.52 -25.71 15.64
N THR A 602 -29.63 -25.96 14.66
CA THR A 602 -30.05 -26.04 13.27
C THR A 602 -30.66 -27.41 12.95
N GLY A 603 -31.96 -27.41 12.63
CA GLY A 603 -32.61 -28.50 11.91
C GLY A 603 -32.38 -28.32 10.42
N THR A 604 -31.29 -28.88 9.88
CA THR A 604 -30.99 -29.14 8.45
C THR A 604 -31.25 -28.05 7.39
N SER A 605 -31.56 -26.78 7.73
CA SER A 605 -32.02 -25.80 6.72
C SER A 605 -31.77 -24.32 7.00
N LEU A 606 -31.25 -23.92 8.17
CA LEU A 606 -30.91 -22.52 8.44
C LEU A 606 -29.40 -22.31 8.27
N LEU A 607 -29.04 -21.59 7.21
CA LEU A 607 -27.66 -21.27 6.79
C LEU A 607 -27.12 -19.98 7.45
N SER A 608 -27.94 -19.25 8.23
CA SER A 608 -27.56 -17.99 8.86
C SER A 608 -28.46 -17.58 10.03
N TYR A 609 -27.98 -16.66 10.86
CA TYR A 609 -28.70 -16.02 11.96
C TYR A 609 -28.32 -14.56 12.10
N THR A 610 -29.33 -13.67 12.21
CA THR A 610 -29.13 -12.22 12.31
C THR A 610 -29.55 -11.71 13.68
N VAL A 611 -28.70 -10.91 14.33
CA VAL A 611 -29.01 -10.15 15.56
C VAL A 611 -29.15 -8.68 15.20
N GLU A 612 -30.18 -8.03 15.73
CA GLU A 612 -30.39 -6.58 15.65
C GLU A 612 -30.16 -5.97 17.03
N ASN A 613 -29.41 -4.88 17.11
CA ASN A 613 -29.30 -4.11 18.34
C ASN A 613 -30.48 -3.14 18.45
N THR A 614 -31.36 -3.33 19.43
CA THR A 614 -32.54 -2.47 19.66
C THR A 614 -32.55 -1.81 21.04
N TYR A 615 -31.40 -1.68 21.71
CA TYR A 615 -31.33 -1.28 23.12
C TYR A 615 -31.13 0.23 23.33
N GLY A 616 -31.03 1.04 22.26
CA GLY A 616 -30.85 2.49 22.38
C GLY A 616 -29.42 2.90 22.76
N GLU A 617 -28.46 1.97 22.71
CA GLU A 617 -27.04 2.21 22.93
C GLU A 617 -26.20 1.22 22.10
N ASP A 618 -24.93 1.54 21.91
CA ASP A 618 -23.97 0.69 21.20
C ASP A 618 -23.60 -0.56 22.03
N LEU A 619 -23.70 -1.73 21.40
CA LEU A 619 -23.50 -3.03 22.03
C LEU A 619 -22.40 -3.83 21.33
N TYR A 620 -22.19 -5.06 21.79
CA TYR A 620 -21.30 -6.03 21.15
C TYR A 620 -22.01 -7.36 20.96
N VAL A 621 -21.69 -8.05 19.87
CA VAL A 621 -22.10 -9.43 19.62
C VAL A 621 -20.90 -10.34 19.82
N ALA A 622 -21.07 -11.38 20.63
CA ALA A 622 -20.17 -12.51 20.71
C ALA A 622 -20.93 -13.77 20.35
N PHE A 623 -20.26 -14.79 19.84
CA PHE A 623 -20.91 -16.08 19.62
C PHE A 623 -19.98 -17.25 19.85
N THR A 624 -20.60 -18.39 20.11
CA THR A 624 -19.95 -19.69 20.16
C THR A 624 -20.61 -20.61 19.16
N TYR A 625 -19.85 -21.44 18.46
CA TYR A 625 -20.41 -22.33 17.45
C TYR A 625 -19.78 -23.73 17.47
N ARG A 626 -20.49 -24.69 16.87
CA ARG A 626 -20.15 -26.11 16.79
C ARG A 626 -20.28 -26.60 15.35
N TYR A 627 -19.25 -27.27 14.83
CA TYR A 627 -19.26 -27.91 13.51
C TYR A 627 -19.98 -29.26 13.51
N LYS A 628 -20.47 -29.66 12.33
CA LYS A 628 -21.11 -30.96 12.11
C LYS A 628 -20.11 -32.11 11.94
N GLU A 629 -18.93 -31.85 11.35
CA GLU A 629 -17.86 -32.84 11.08
C GLU A 629 -16.46 -32.19 11.26
N GLU A 630 -15.47 -32.94 11.75
CA GLU A 630 -14.09 -32.45 12.02
C GLU A 630 -13.30 -32.01 10.76
N ASN A 631 -13.80 -32.30 9.55
CA ASN A 631 -13.05 -32.10 8.29
C ASN A 631 -13.44 -30.83 7.50
N ASP A 632 -14.45 -30.07 7.93
CA ASP A 632 -14.83 -28.81 7.26
C ASP A 632 -14.04 -27.64 7.87
N LEU A 633 -12.90 -27.29 7.26
CA LEU A 633 -12.01 -26.20 7.66
C LEU A 633 -12.57 -24.77 7.40
N LEU A 634 -13.88 -24.62 7.22
CA LEU A 634 -14.50 -23.33 6.90
C LEU A 634 -15.04 -22.69 8.18
N TYR A 635 -14.46 -21.56 8.57
CA TYR A 635 -14.90 -20.77 9.72
C TYR A 635 -16.20 -20.04 9.43
N PRO A 636 -17.06 -19.74 10.42
CA PRO A 636 -18.28 -18.98 10.19
C PRO A 636 -18.01 -17.62 9.57
N GLN A 637 -18.92 -17.19 8.71
CA GLN A 637 -18.95 -15.85 8.15
C GLN A 637 -19.75 -14.91 9.05
N VAL A 638 -19.17 -13.76 9.37
CA VAL A 638 -19.79 -12.73 10.21
C VAL A 638 -19.87 -11.43 9.40
N GLU A 639 -21.04 -10.85 9.26
CA GLU A 639 -21.31 -9.71 8.36
C GLU A 639 -22.18 -8.67 9.05
N TYR A 640 -21.92 -7.38 8.82
CA TYR A 640 -22.85 -6.30 9.20
C TYR A 640 -23.95 -6.17 8.14
N SER A 641 -24.90 -7.10 8.14
CA SER A 641 -25.98 -7.20 7.15
C SER A 641 -27.27 -7.73 7.78
N ASP A 642 -28.37 -7.64 7.01
CA ASP A 642 -29.65 -8.23 7.38
C ASP A 642 -29.81 -9.69 6.91
N SER A 643 -28.92 -10.15 6.02
CA SER A 643 -28.94 -11.44 5.36
C SER A 643 -27.53 -11.93 5.06
N ALA A 644 -27.35 -13.25 5.03
CA ALA A 644 -26.06 -13.85 4.72
C ALA A 644 -25.78 -13.76 3.22
N SER A 645 -24.56 -13.39 2.87
CA SER A 645 -24.06 -13.47 1.50
C SER A 645 -23.36 -14.81 1.24
N ASP A 646 -22.87 -15.00 0.01
CA ASP A 646 -22.04 -16.15 -0.32
C ASP A 646 -20.75 -16.16 0.51
N TYR A 647 -20.24 -17.35 0.82
CA TYR A 647 -19.10 -17.50 1.71
C TYR A 647 -17.81 -16.87 1.16
N GLU A 648 -17.20 -15.96 1.92
CA GLU A 648 -15.86 -15.40 1.71
C GLU A 648 -14.94 -15.76 2.89
N ALA A 649 -13.87 -16.52 2.61
CA ALA A 649 -12.84 -16.82 3.60
C ALA A 649 -12.11 -15.54 4.02
N TYR A 650 -11.95 -15.34 5.33
CA TYR A 650 -11.15 -14.24 5.85
C TYR A 650 -9.67 -14.40 5.43
N ARG A 651 -9.07 -13.34 4.88
CA ARG A 651 -7.65 -13.30 4.49
C ARG A 651 -6.90 -12.23 5.31
N PRO A 652 -5.89 -12.59 6.12
CA PRO A 652 -5.31 -11.69 7.15
C PRO A 652 -4.51 -10.47 6.65
N ASP A 653 -4.41 -10.23 5.35
CA ASP A 653 -3.37 -9.37 4.80
C ASP A 653 -3.89 -8.60 3.60
N GLY A 654 -3.48 -7.33 3.50
CA GLY A 654 -3.77 -6.39 2.41
C GLY A 654 -3.22 -6.80 1.03
N PHE A 655 -3.30 -8.07 0.66
CA PHE A 655 -3.21 -8.52 -0.73
C PHE A 655 -4.43 -7.98 -1.48
N LEU A 656 -4.31 -6.72 -1.89
CA LEU A 656 -5.07 -6.12 -2.97
C LEU A 656 -5.21 -7.14 -4.10
N ARG A 657 -6.43 -7.32 -4.61
CA ARG A 657 -6.64 -8.05 -5.86
C ARG A 657 -5.73 -7.41 -6.91
N LEU A 658 -4.77 -8.18 -7.42
CA LEU A 658 -3.87 -7.79 -8.52
C LEU A 658 -4.63 -7.33 -9.78
N GLU A 659 -5.91 -7.63 -9.84
CA GLU A 659 -6.81 -7.36 -10.95
C GLU A 659 -7.44 -5.96 -10.91
N ASP A 660 -7.40 -5.28 -9.76
CA ASP A 660 -8.09 -4.01 -9.53
C ASP A 660 -7.16 -2.78 -9.54
N LYS A 661 -5.84 -2.98 -9.74
CA LYS A 661 -4.84 -1.89 -9.79
C LYS A 661 -3.92 -1.93 -11.01
N VAL A 662 -4.43 -2.44 -12.13
CA VAL A 662 -3.70 -2.43 -13.40
C VAL A 662 -3.87 -1.07 -14.09
N ASP A 663 -2.75 -0.40 -14.36
CA ASP A 663 -2.74 0.97 -14.90
C ASP A 663 -1.67 1.14 -16.00
N LEU A 664 -1.79 2.21 -16.78
CA LEU A 664 -0.78 2.64 -17.75
C LEU A 664 0.23 3.56 -17.06
N ILE A 665 1.52 3.26 -17.25
CA ILE A 665 2.61 4.02 -16.64
C ILE A 665 3.32 4.79 -17.75
N LEU A 666 3.08 6.10 -17.86
CA LEU A 666 3.78 6.97 -18.80
C LEU A 666 3.96 8.38 -18.22
N PRO A 667 5.11 9.05 -18.48
CA PRO A 667 5.31 10.45 -18.11
C PRO A 667 4.45 11.36 -18.96
N ASP A 668 4.09 12.55 -18.45
CA ASP A 668 3.21 13.52 -19.13
C ASP A 668 3.66 13.94 -20.53
N LYS A 669 4.97 14.01 -20.75
CA LYS A 669 5.60 14.43 -22.01
C LYS A 669 6.48 13.31 -22.55
N LEU A 670 6.34 13.04 -23.84
CA LEU A 670 7.19 12.16 -24.63
C LEU A 670 7.88 12.98 -25.73
N TYR A 671 9.14 12.67 -26.01
CA TYR A 671 9.95 13.41 -26.98
C TYR A 671 10.30 12.50 -28.16
N LEU A 672 9.97 12.94 -29.37
CA LEU A 672 10.15 12.17 -30.60
C LEU A 672 10.85 13.01 -31.65
N THR A 673 11.78 12.40 -32.38
CA THR A 673 12.53 13.09 -33.44
C THR A 673 11.77 13.03 -34.76
N VAL A 674 11.61 14.18 -35.42
CA VAL A 674 10.99 14.28 -36.75
C VAL A 674 11.82 13.52 -37.78
N GLY A 675 11.14 12.70 -38.60
CA GLY A 675 11.75 11.84 -39.61
C GLY A 675 12.25 10.49 -39.09
N GLU A 676 12.26 10.27 -37.77
CA GLU A 676 12.73 9.03 -37.16
C GLU A 676 11.57 8.15 -36.71
N LYS A 677 11.78 6.83 -36.75
CA LYS A 677 10.77 5.87 -36.32
C LYS A 677 10.79 5.72 -34.80
N TYR A 678 9.62 5.71 -34.18
CA TYR A 678 9.46 5.33 -32.77
C TYR A 678 8.62 4.05 -32.65
N ASN A 679 8.86 3.28 -31.58
CA ASN A 679 8.07 2.10 -31.22
C ASN A 679 7.87 2.07 -29.70
N PHE A 680 6.61 2.08 -29.26
CA PHE A 680 6.24 1.94 -27.85
C PHE A 680 5.59 0.59 -27.63
N TYR A 681 6.21 -0.25 -26.82
CA TYR A 681 5.80 -1.63 -26.60
C TYR A 681 4.71 -1.71 -25.55
N LYS A 682 3.55 -2.24 -25.95
CA LYS A 682 2.32 -2.20 -25.16
C LYS A 682 2.49 -2.86 -23.79
N LYS A 683 3.14 -4.03 -23.74
CA LYS A 683 3.30 -4.77 -22.48
C LYS A 683 4.22 -4.07 -21.48
N ALA A 684 5.20 -3.30 -21.96
CA ALA A 684 6.08 -2.53 -21.08
C ALA A 684 5.39 -1.29 -20.47
N MET A 685 4.28 -0.84 -21.05
CA MET A 685 3.53 0.33 -20.61
C MET A 685 2.53 0.03 -19.47
N ILE A 686 2.37 -1.23 -19.06
CA ILE A 686 1.29 -1.67 -18.16
C ILE A 686 1.88 -2.15 -16.83
N ASN A 687 1.30 -1.70 -15.72
CA ASN A 687 1.51 -2.28 -14.39
C ASN A 687 0.67 -3.57 -14.20
N ALA A 688 0.92 -4.61 -15.00
CA ALA A 688 0.11 -5.84 -14.97
C ALA A 688 0.92 -7.10 -14.74
N ASN A 689 0.21 -8.13 -14.27
CA ASN A 689 0.60 -9.50 -14.52
C ASN A 689 0.70 -9.72 -16.06
N PRO A 690 1.87 -10.06 -16.60
CA PRO A 690 2.08 -10.22 -18.04
C PRO A 690 1.34 -11.42 -18.64
N LEU A 691 0.74 -12.26 -17.79
CA LEU A 691 -0.10 -13.39 -18.18
C LEU A 691 -1.58 -13.00 -18.42
N LYS A 692 -2.01 -11.78 -18.05
CA LYS A 692 -3.35 -11.29 -18.43
C LYS A 692 -3.32 -10.74 -19.85
N ASP A 693 -4.24 -11.21 -20.69
CA ASP A 693 -4.48 -10.66 -22.03
C ASP A 693 -5.16 -9.29 -21.95
N LEU A 694 -4.35 -8.27 -21.70
CA LEU A 694 -4.78 -6.87 -21.66
C LEU A 694 -4.60 -6.22 -23.02
N THR A 695 -5.59 -5.43 -23.41
CA THR A 695 -5.57 -4.70 -24.68
C THR A 695 -5.25 -3.23 -24.42
N VAL A 696 -4.14 -2.75 -24.97
CA VAL A 696 -3.86 -1.31 -25.02
C VAL A 696 -4.17 -0.81 -26.42
N THR A 697 -4.97 0.25 -26.51
CA THR A 697 -5.22 0.99 -27.75
C THR A 697 -4.75 2.43 -27.59
N ALA A 698 -4.41 3.06 -28.71
CA ALA A 698 -4.10 4.48 -28.76
C ALA A 698 -5.07 5.16 -29.71
N THR A 699 -5.75 6.20 -29.23
CA THR A 699 -6.56 7.09 -30.06
C THR A 699 -5.82 8.40 -30.21
N ASN A 700 -5.58 8.78 -31.47
CA ASN A 700 -4.85 10.00 -31.77
C ASN A 700 -5.82 11.15 -32.02
N ALA A 701 -5.67 12.25 -31.30
CA ALA A 701 -6.47 13.45 -31.54
C ALA A 701 -5.87 14.34 -32.65
N THR A 702 -4.58 14.17 -32.98
CA THR A 702 -3.85 15.16 -33.81
C THR A 702 -2.77 14.60 -34.74
N ASP A 703 -2.34 13.34 -34.62
CA ASP A 703 -1.25 12.78 -35.45
C ASP A 703 -1.64 11.48 -36.18
N ASN A 704 -1.85 11.56 -37.50
CA ASN A 704 -2.22 10.38 -38.31
C ASN A 704 -1.05 9.41 -38.56
N THR A 705 0.14 9.64 -38.00
CA THR A 705 1.33 8.79 -38.23
C THR A 705 1.48 7.62 -37.25
N CYS A 706 0.79 7.65 -36.11
CA CYS A 706 0.81 6.54 -35.15
C CYS A 706 -0.04 5.37 -35.65
N ARG A 707 0.60 4.21 -35.83
CA ARG A 707 -0.06 2.95 -36.19
C ARG A 707 -0.09 2.02 -34.99
N ASP A 708 -1.26 1.44 -34.78
CA ASP A 708 -1.47 0.40 -33.79
C ASP A 708 -1.08 -0.97 -34.38
N TYR A 709 -0.02 -1.57 -33.85
CA TYR A 709 0.38 -2.93 -34.15
C TYR A 709 0.08 -3.85 -32.96
N ILE A 710 0.03 -5.16 -33.20
CA ILE A 710 -0.31 -6.16 -32.17
C ILE A 710 0.51 -5.96 -30.88
N ARG A 711 1.82 -5.71 -30.99
CA ARG A 711 2.74 -5.61 -29.84
C ARG A 711 3.14 -4.19 -29.46
N GLN A 712 2.96 -3.22 -30.35
CA GLN A 712 3.52 -1.89 -30.19
C GLN A 712 2.68 -0.83 -30.89
N PHE A 713 2.79 0.41 -30.42
CA PHE A 713 2.43 1.59 -31.19
C PHE A 713 3.67 2.08 -31.92
N GLY A 714 3.58 2.36 -33.22
CA GLY A 714 4.75 2.82 -33.97
C GLY A 714 4.41 3.83 -35.04
N GLY A 715 5.33 4.74 -35.32
CA GLY A 715 5.12 5.80 -36.30
C GLY A 715 6.42 6.53 -36.64
N THR A 716 6.32 7.49 -37.56
CA THR A 716 7.41 8.39 -37.94
C THR A 716 6.86 9.81 -37.99
N PRO A 717 7.20 10.69 -37.04
CA PRO A 717 6.68 12.05 -37.01
C PRO A 717 7.11 12.82 -38.25
N ALA A 718 6.16 13.32 -39.03
CA ALA A 718 6.46 13.97 -40.31
C ALA A 718 6.79 15.46 -40.19
N SER A 719 6.40 16.11 -39.08
CA SER A 719 6.62 17.53 -38.83
C SER A 719 6.73 17.82 -37.34
N ALA A 720 7.45 18.89 -37.01
CA ALA A 720 7.63 19.34 -35.63
C ALA A 720 6.36 19.92 -35.03
N GLY A 721 6.28 19.92 -33.71
CA GLY A 721 5.18 20.50 -32.94
C GLY A 721 4.71 19.58 -31.82
N VAL A 722 3.69 20.03 -31.10
CA VAL A 722 3.14 19.31 -29.95
C VAL A 722 1.83 18.65 -30.34
N GLY A 723 1.76 17.33 -30.15
CA GLY A 723 0.53 16.54 -30.32
C GLY A 723 0.06 15.94 -29.01
N THR A 724 -1.12 15.33 -29.02
CA THR A 724 -1.61 14.55 -27.87
C THR A 724 -2.11 13.18 -28.29
N MET A 725 -1.73 12.15 -27.54
CA MET A 725 -2.22 10.78 -27.72
C MET A 725 -2.94 10.34 -26.45
N THR A 726 -4.10 9.70 -26.63
CA THR A 726 -4.84 9.06 -25.55
C THR A 726 -4.60 7.57 -25.63
N PHE A 727 -4.03 6.99 -24.58
CA PHE A 727 -3.88 5.55 -24.41
C PHE A 727 -5.01 5.03 -23.55
N ASN A 728 -5.62 3.94 -23.97
CA ASN A 728 -6.69 3.26 -23.26
C ASN A 728 -6.25 1.83 -22.98
N LEU A 729 -6.37 1.39 -21.74
CA LEU A 729 -6.14 0.04 -21.30
C LEU A 729 -7.48 -0.65 -21.07
N TYR A 730 -7.62 -1.87 -21.60
CA TYR A 730 -8.81 -2.69 -21.46
C TYR A 730 -8.49 -4.10 -20.94
N ASP A 731 -9.36 -4.63 -20.07
CA ASP A 731 -9.50 -6.05 -19.77
C ASP A 731 -10.82 -6.53 -20.39
N ASN A 732 -10.77 -7.39 -21.42
CA ASN A 732 -11.96 -7.95 -22.05
C ASN A 732 -13.06 -6.91 -22.37
N LYS A 733 -12.68 -5.80 -23.03
CA LYS A 733 -13.52 -4.63 -23.37
C LYS A 733 -13.90 -3.69 -22.20
N ARG A 734 -13.62 -4.03 -20.94
CA ARG A 734 -13.73 -3.10 -19.80
C ARG A 734 -12.51 -2.17 -19.80
N MET A 735 -12.72 -0.86 -19.97
CA MET A 735 -11.65 0.12 -19.83
C MET A 735 -11.19 0.16 -18.37
N LEU A 736 -9.91 -0.10 -18.13
CA LEU A 736 -9.30 -0.08 -16.79
C LEU A 736 -8.66 1.28 -16.50
N SER A 737 -7.98 1.84 -17.51
CA SER A 737 -7.25 3.09 -17.39
C SER A 737 -7.28 3.83 -18.72
N GLN A 738 -7.30 5.16 -18.64
CA GLN A 738 -7.12 6.05 -19.76
C GLN A 738 -6.16 7.15 -19.35
N ILE A 739 -5.12 7.35 -20.15
CA ILE A 739 -4.17 8.45 -19.94
C ILE A 739 -3.98 9.23 -21.23
N LYS A 740 -3.90 10.55 -21.11
CA LYS A 740 -3.58 11.45 -22.22
C LYS A 740 -2.18 11.99 -22.02
N ARG A 741 -1.34 11.91 -23.05
CA ARG A 741 0.07 12.32 -23.02
C ARG A 741 0.41 13.26 -24.15
N GLU A 742 1.33 14.18 -23.86
CA GLU A 742 1.88 15.15 -24.80
C GLU A 742 3.04 14.53 -25.59
N PHE A 743 3.01 14.72 -26.90
CA PHE A 743 4.00 14.21 -27.84
C PHE A 743 4.73 15.39 -28.45
N ASN A 744 5.91 15.67 -27.93
CA ASN A 744 6.82 16.71 -28.38
C ASN A 744 7.61 16.19 -29.59
N LYS A 745 7.22 16.61 -30.80
CA LYS A 745 7.89 16.25 -32.05
C LYS A 745 8.94 17.30 -32.38
N ILE A 746 10.20 16.90 -32.28
CA ILE A 746 11.35 17.80 -32.29
C ILE A 746 12.11 17.65 -33.60
N THR A 747 12.46 18.78 -34.23
CA THR A 747 13.34 18.76 -35.40
C THR A 747 14.76 18.42 -34.97
N LYS A 748 15.53 17.72 -35.80
CA LYS A 748 16.94 17.48 -35.54
C LYS A 748 17.68 18.82 -35.41
N THR A 749 18.32 19.02 -34.27
CA THR A 749 19.11 20.21 -33.94
C THR A 749 20.59 19.83 -33.96
N THR A 750 21.40 20.53 -34.75
CA THR A 750 22.86 20.35 -34.76
C THR A 750 23.50 21.19 -33.67
N GLY A 751 24.59 20.73 -33.07
CA GLY A 751 25.32 21.48 -32.05
C GLY A 751 26.34 20.61 -31.34
N THR A 752 26.94 21.15 -30.28
CA THR A 752 27.80 20.40 -29.36
C THR A 752 27.04 20.18 -28.06
N ILE A 753 27.11 18.97 -27.52
CA ILE A 753 26.54 18.64 -26.20
C ILE A 753 27.53 17.78 -25.42
N ASN A 754 27.77 18.17 -24.17
CA ASN A 754 28.53 17.39 -23.21
C ASN A 754 27.58 16.48 -22.44
N VAL A 755 27.86 15.18 -22.39
CA VAL A 755 26.99 14.18 -21.76
C VAL A 755 27.79 13.39 -20.73
N PHE A 756 27.32 13.39 -19.49
CA PHE A 756 27.81 12.53 -18.42
C PHE A 756 26.80 11.40 -18.15
N PRO A 757 26.95 10.23 -18.79
CA PRO A 757 26.09 9.09 -18.52
C PRO A 757 26.55 8.35 -17.25
N MET A 758 25.62 8.19 -16.31
CA MET A 758 25.81 7.41 -15.11
C MET A 758 24.70 6.38 -14.88
N GLY A 759 25.04 5.23 -14.30
CA GLY A 759 24.07 4.15 -14.10
C GLY A 759 24.59 2.89 -13.44
N ASP A 760 23.79 1.83 -13.54
CA ASP A 760 24.15 0.49 -13.04
C ASP A 760 24.72 -0.42 -14.15
N SER A 761 24.43 -1.72 -14.11
CA SER A 761 24.83 -2.67 -15.16
C SER A 761 24.27 -2.35 -16.54
N PHE A 762 23.13 -1.66 -16.67
CA PHE A 762 22.63 -1.20 -17.98
C PHE A 762 23.61 -0.23 -18.64
N THR A 763 24.17 0.69 -17.86
CA THR A 763 25.17 1.65 -18.33
C THR A 763 26.56 1.01 -18.44
N ASP A 764 26.89 0.02 -17.61
CA ASP A 764 28.14 -0.74 -17.70
C ASP A 764 28.25 -1.56 -19.00
N ILE A 765 27.14 -2.13 -19.47
CA ILE A 765 27.05 -2.81 -20.77
C ILE A 765 27.21 -1.83 -21.94
N ASN A 766 26.85 -0.55 -21.74
CA ASN A 766 27.21 0.58 -22.58
C ASN A 766 26.60 0.63 -24.01
N TYR A 767 25.88 -0.40 -24.45
CA TYR A 767 25.28 -0.42 -25.80
C TYR A 767 24.23 0.69 -26.03
N TRP A 768 23.52 1.13 -24.99
CA TRP A 768 22.54 2.22 -25.15
C TRP A 768 23.22 3.58 -25.34
N VAL A 769 24.35 3.82 -24.64
CA VAL A 769 25.17 5.03 -24.80
C VAL A 769 25.79 5.05 -26.18
N GLN A 770 26.28 3.90 -26.66
CA GLN A 770 26.77 3.76 -28.03
C GLN A 770 25.68 4.12 -29.05
N ALA A 771 24.50 3.51 -28.96
CA ALA A 771 23.41 3.80 -29.89
C ALA A 771 23.00 5.28 -29.83
N LEU A 772 22.95 5.89 -28.64
CA LEU A 772 22.69 7.31 -28.48
C LEU A 772 23.76 8.18 -29.18
N LYS A 773 25.05 7.85 -28.98
CA LYS A 773 26.19 8.57 -29.56
C LYS A 773 26.20 8.45 -31.09
N ASP A 774 25.97 7.25 -31.62
CA ASP A 774 25.90 6.98 -33.06
C ASP A 774 24.72 7.76 -33.68
N ASN A 775 23.52 7.64 -33.08
CA ASN A 775 22.33 8.38 -33.51
C ASN A 775 22.51 9.90 -33.52
N ALA A 776 23.11 10.45 -32.46
CA ALA A 776 23.38 11.88 -32.36
C ALA A 776 24.39 12.34 -33.43
N THR A 777 25.44 11.55 -33.64
CA THR A 777 26.46 11.84 -34.66
C THR A 777 25.89 11.78 -36.07
N ASP A 778 25.04 10.79 -36.37
CA ASP A 778 24.31 10.67 -37.64
C ASP A 778 23.37 11.86 -37.89
N ASP A 779 22.88 12.48 -36.81
CA ASP A 779 22.07 13.71 -36.87
C ASP A 779 22.88 15.00 -36.93
N GLY A 780 24.21 14.92 -36.97
CA GLY A 780 25.11 16.08 -37.02
C GLY A 780 25.38 16.74 -35.67
N VAL A 781 25.16 16.03 -34.56
CA VAL A 781 25.49 16.49 -33.20
C VAL A 781 26.89 16.04 -32.81
N THR A 782 27.70 16.97 -32.31
CA THR A 782 28.97 16.67 -31.66
C THR A 782 28.73 16.35 -30.19
N MET A 783 28.53 15.07 -29.88
CA MET A 783 28.33 14.61 -28.51
C MET A 783 29.67 14.25 -27.84
N ASN A 784 30.05 14.97 -26.79
CA ASN A 784 31.22 14.68 -25.98
C ASN A 784 30.78 13.81 -24.78
N LEU A 785 31.40 12.64 -24.60
CA LEU A 785 31.08 11.73 -23.49
C LEU A 785 32.11 11.90 -22.36
N ILE A 786 31.62 12.04 -21.13
CA ILE A 786 32.39 12.21 -19.90
C ILE A 786 32.28 10.95 -19.05
N GLY A 787 33.38 10.47 -18.49
CA GLY A 787 33.40 9.23 -17.72
C GLY A 787 34.73 8.48 -17.85
N LEU A 788 35.00 7.54 -16.96
CA LEU A 788 36.25 6.76 -17.00
C LEU A 788 36.05 5.30 -17.38
N LYS A 789 34.83 4.78 -17.29
CA LYS A 789 34.57 3.40 -17.68
C LYS A 789 34.45 3.31 -19.19
N ASN A 790 35.52 2.85 -19.81
CA ASN A 790 35.61 2.55 -21.23
C ASN A 790 35.16 1.10 -21.45
N GLY A 791 33.84 0.89 -21.55
CA GLY A 791 33.22 -0.42 -21.82
C GLY A 791 33.31 -0.85 -23.30
N SER A 792 34.47 -0.62 -23.91
CA SER A 792 34.64 -0.49 -25.35
C SER A 792 34.26 -1.71 -26.20
N TYR A 793 33.95 -1.46 -27.48
CA TYR A 793 34.86 -2.00 -28.50
C TYR A 793 35.83 -0.96 -29.08
N THR A 794 35.78 0.34 -28.70
CA THR A 794 36.97 1.23 -28.43
C THR A 794 36.56 2.71 -28.23
N GLY A 795 36.10 3.10 -27.03
CA GLY A 795 36.21 4.49 -26.58
C GLY A 795 34.97 5.24 -26.10
N TYR A 796 33.97 4.62 -25.48
CA TYR A 796 32.83 5.36 -24.91
C TYR A 796 32.92 5.47 -23.38
N ASN A 797 32.87 6.71 -22.89
CA ASN A 797 33.11 7.11 -21.51
C ASN A 797 31.81 7.10 -20.70
N THR A 798 31.75 6.30 -19.64
CA THR A 798 30.61 6.27 -18.70
C THR A 798 31.08 6.21 -17.25
N GLU A 799 30.17 6.47 -16.30
CA GLU A 799 30.42 6.24 -14.88
C GLU A 799 29.34 5.33 -14.29
N ASN A 800 29.68 4.07 -13.99
CA ASN A 800 28.67 3.08 -13.68
C ASN A 800 29.08 2.13 -12.54
N GLN A 801 28.12 1.39 -12.02
CA GLN A 801 28.36 0.32 -11.08
C GLN A 801 27.42 -0.86 -11.32
N THR A 802 27.93 -1.94 -11.92
CA THR A 802 27.17 -3.20 -12.06
C THR A 802 26.58 -3.65 -10.73
N GLY A 803 25.28 -3.96 -10.73
CA GLY A 803 24.50 -4.31 -9.55
C GLY A 803 24.49 -3.20 -8.49
N GLY A 804 24.70 -1.95 -8.88
CA GLY A 804 24.60 -0.80 -8.01
C GLY A 804 23.19 -0.24 -7.98
N THR A 805 22.86 0.46 -6.90
CA THR A 805 21.73 1.38 -6.81
C THR A 805 22.27 2.81 -6.73
N LEU A 806 21.46 3.83 -7.00
CA LEU A 806 21.90 5.22 -6.90
C LEU A 806 22.35 5.55 -5.46
N ASP A 807 21.56 5.14 -4.47
CA ASP A 807 21.81 5.35 -3.04
C ASP A 807 23.06 4.63 -2.52
N ASN A 808 23.39 3.45 -3.03
CA ASN A 808 24.51 2.63 -2.54
C ASN A 808 25.76 2.70 -3.44
N SER A 809 25.68 3.37 -4.59
CA SER A 809 26.80 3.45 -5.54
C SER A 809 27.40 4.84 -5.63
N PHE A 810 26.54 5.86 -5.72
CA PHE A 810 26.95 7.21 -6.06
C PHE A 810 26.66 8.23 -4.97
N LEU A 811 25.86 7.89 -3.96
CA LEU A 811 25.52 8.77 -2.83
C LEU A 811 26.23 8.42 -1.52
N VAL A 812 27.14 7.45 -1.53
CA VAL A 812 27.82 6.96 -0.34
C VAL A 812 29.33 6.78 -0.56
N ASP A 813 30.07 6.77 0.54
CA ASP A 813 31.45 6.30 0.60
C ASP A 813 31.50 4.79 0.29
N ARG A 814 32.34 4.40 -0.67
CA ARG A 814 32.52 3.00 -1.09
C ARG A 814 33.88 2.41 -0.76
N GLY A 815 34.65 3.08 0.08
CA GLY A 815 36.01 2.74 0.44
C GLY A 815 37.02 3.12 -0.64
N ALA A 816 38.28 2.73 -0.41
CA ALA A 816 39.39 3.15 -1.24
C ALA A 816 39.41 2.47 -2.63
N ALA A 817 39.73 3.28 -3.64
CA ALA A 817 40.23 2.88 -4.96
C ALA A 817 41.54 3.65 -5.24
N TYR A 818 42.20 3.34 -6.35
CA TYR A 818 43.50 3.94 -6.67
C TYR A 818 43.58 4.38 -8.13
N VAL A 819 44.22 5.52 -8.36
CA VAL A 819 44.52 6.05 -9.69
C VAL A 819 46.01 5.90 -9.96
N LEU A 820 46.34 5.26 -11.07
CA LEU A 820 47.70 4.95 -11.49
C LEU A 820 48.06 5.79 -12.71
N ALA A 821 49.18 6.51 -12.66
CA ALA A 821 49.73 7.14 -13.87
C ALA A 821 50.43 6.08 -14.75
N VAL A 822 49.94 5.93 -15.98
CA VAL A 822 50.43 4.95 -16.95
C VAL A 822 51.00 5.61 -18.19
N THR A 823 51.90 4.91 -18.88
CA THR A 823 52.49 5.35 -20.15
C THR A 823 52.48 4.19 -21.15
N GLY A 824 52.20 4.50 -22.42
CA GLY A 824 52.15 3.47 -23.47
C GLY A 824 51.00 2.45 -23.36
N PHE A 825 49.96 2.75 -22.59
CA PHE A 825 48.76 1.91 -22.47
C PHE A 825 47.86 2.07 -23.70
N THR A 826 47.82 1.10 -24.61
CA THR A 826 46.92 1.13 -25.78
C THR A 826 45.54 0.56 -25.46
N ASP A 827 44.47 1.14 -26.00
CA ASP A 827 43.14 0.51 -25.96
C ASP A 827 43.16 -0.75 -26.85
N ASP A 828 43.06 -1.93 -26.23
CA ASP A 828 43.32 -3.24 -26.84
C ASP A 828 42.14 -4.22 -26.67
N GLY A 829 40.98 -3.73 -26.22
CA GLY A 829 39.82 -4.56 -25.89
C GLY A 829 39.78 -5.09 -24.44
N SER A 830 40.64 -4.60 -23.54
CA SER A 830 40.49 -4.87 -22.09
C SER A 830 39.14 -4.43 -21.55
N ARG A 831 38.58 -5.20 -20.61
CA ARG A 831 37.32 -4.86 -19.92
C ARG A 831 37.60 -4.15 -18.61
N ASP A 832 37.06 -2.93 -18.47
CA ASP A 832 37.22 -2.08 -17.27
C ASP A 832 35.92 -1.94 -16.45
N GLY A 833 34.89 -2.71 -16.83
CA GLY A 833 33.51 -2.57 -16.36
C GLY A 833 32.86 -3.92 -16.07
N TYR A 834 31.79 -4.26 -16.80
CA TYR A 834 31.10 -5.54 -16.68
C TYR A 834 32.06 -6.71 -16.99
N LEU A 835 32.36 -7.52 -15.97
CA LEU A 835 33.40 -8.57 -15.97
C LEU A 835 34.81 -8.01 -16.23
N PRO A 836 35.37 -7.22 -15.31
CA PRO A 836 36.63 -6.53 -15.53
C PRO A 836 37.82 -7.48 -15.40
N ASP A 837 38.91 -7.16 -16.10
CA ASP A 837 40.16 -7.90 -16.02
C ASP A 837 40.79 -7.78 -14.62
N LEU A 838 41.35 -8.90 -14.13
CA LEU A 838 42.01 -9.02 -12.83
C LEU A 838 43.53 -8.97 -13.01
N TYR A 839 44.18 -8.12 -12.22
CA TYR A 839 45.63 -7.94 -12.20
C TYR A 839 46.18 -8.10 -10.80
N THR A 840 47.48 -8.41 -10.69
CA THR A 840 48.21 -8.42 -9.44
C THR A 840 49.43 -7.49 -9.47
N ASP A 841 49.75 -6.85 -8.35
CA ASP A 841 50.95 -6.04 -8.21
C ASP A 841 52.20 -6.89 -7.83
N SER A 842 53.33 -6.23 -7.64
CA SER A 842 54.58 -6.88 -7.21
C SER A 842 54.53 -7.50 -5.80
N ASN A 843 53.52 -7.15 -4.99
CA ASN A 843 53.31 -7.69 -3.65
C ASN A 843 52.32 -8.87 -3.65
N GLY A 844 51.75 -9.22 -4.80
CA GLY A 844 50.74 -10.27 -4.93
C GLY A 844 49.33 -9.82 -4.56
N TYR A 845 49.07 -8.51 -4.43
CA TYR A 845 47.73 -7.99 -4.21
C TYR A 845 46.96 -7.87 -5.51
N GLU A 846 45.69 -8.23 -5.48
CA GLU A 846 44.84 -8.30 -6.66
C GLU A 846 43.91 -7.09 -6.80
N TYR A 847 43.78 -6.60 -8.03
CA TYR A 847 43.02 -5.42 -8.39
C TYR A 847 42.26 -5.63 -9.69
N TYR A 848 41.04 -5.09 -9.77
CA TYR A 848 40.32 -4.95 -11.04
C TYR A 848 40.55 -3.57 -11.62
N ILE A 849 40.70 -3.51 -12.95
CA ILE A 849 40.61 -2.23 -13.66
C ILE A 849 39.14 -1.80 -13.63
N ASP A 850 38.89 -0.56 -13.22
CA ASP A 850 37.55 0.01 -13.01
C ASP A 850 37.37 1.36 -13.74
N GLY A 851 38.31 1.72 -14.62
CA GLY A 851 38.26 2.89 -15.50
C GLY A 851 39.63 3.32 -16.04
N ARG A 852 39.63 4.11 -17.10
CA ARG A 852 40.83 4.68 -17.74
C ARG A 852 40.55 6.01 -18.44
N LYS A 853 41.55 6.87 -18.50
CA LYS A 853 41.61 8.04 -19.38
C LYS A 853 43.04 8.17 -19.90
N VAL A 854 43.25 7.83 -21.16
CA VAL A 854 44.58 7.82 -21.80
C VAL A 854 44.53 8.55 -23.15
N ASP A 855 45.62 9.21 -23.51
CA ASP A 855 45.80 9.85 -24.81
C ASP A 855 46.05 8.83 -25.93
N SER A 856 46.21 9.31 -27.17
CA SER A 856 46.51 8.46 -28.33
C SER A 856 47.87 7.73 -28.26
N ASN A 857 48.75 8.14 -27.35
CA ASN A 857 50.04 7.50 -27.09
C ASN A 857 49.96 6.52 -25.90
N GLY A 858 48.78 6.38 -25.29
CA GLY A 858 48.56 5.56 -24.11
C GLY A 858 49.07 6.14 -22.80
N ASN A 859 49.30 7.45 -22.76
CA ASN A 859 49.69 8.15 -21.54
C ASN A 859 48.45 8.70 -20.84
N GLY A 860 48.36 8.51 -19.54
CA GLY A 860 47.23 9.02 -18.76
C GLY A 860 47.07 8.27 -17.45
N VAL A 861 45.83 7.96 -17.10
CA VAL A 861 45.50 7.34 -15.81
C VAL A 861 44.65 6.08 -15.97
N LEU A 862 44.90 5.11 -15.09
CA LEU A 862 44.02 3.95 -14.85
C LEU A 862 43.46 4.02 -13.44
N ARG A 863 42.16 3.79 -13.29
CA ARG A 863 41.51 3.59 -12.01
C ARG A 863 41.40 2.10 -11.72
N ILE A 864 41.85 1.68 -10.54
CA ILE A 864 41.79 0.29 -10.09
C ILE A 864 41.09 0.19 -8.73
N ARG A 865 40.41 -0.93 -8.51
CA ARG A 865 39.78 -1.28 -7.22
C ARG A 865 40.33 -2.60 -6.68
N PRO A 866 40.57 -2.73 -5.37
CA PRO A 866 41.05 -3.98 -4.79
C PRO A 866 40.01 -5.11 -4.92
N ASN A 867 40.47 -6.35 -5.15
CA ASN A 867 39.61 -7.54 -5.21
C ASN A 867 39.10 -7.94 -3.82
N ASN A 868 40.01 -7.98 -2.85
CA ASN A 868 39.76 -8.17 -1.43
C ASN A 868 40.90 -7.43 -0.70
N HIS A 869 40.63 -6.63 0.34
CA HIS A 869 41.61 -5.89 1.19
C HIS A 869 41.89 -4.41 0.86
N ALA A 870 42.23 -3.64 1.89
CA ALA A 870 42.61 -2.23 1.85
C ALA A 870 44.11 -2.02 1.57
N ASN A 871 44.65 -2.70 0.57
CA ASN A 871 46.09 -2.67 0.28
C ASN A 871 46.41 -1.65 -0.82
N VAL A 872 47.29 -0.70 -0.51
CA VAL A 872 47.73 0.36 -1.43
C VAL A 872 48.77 -0.21 -2.40
N PRO A 873 48.56 -0.07 -3.73
CA PRO A 873 49.55 -0.48 -4.72
C PRO A 873 50.90 0.24 -4.52
N PRO A 874 52.05 -0.42 -4.75
CA PRO A 874 53.36 0.23 -4.66
C PRO A 874 53.62 1.19 -5.83
N THR A 875 54.18 2.36 -5.56
CA THR A 875 54.61 3.29 -6.63
C THR A 875 55.76 2.72 -7.48
N ASN A 876 55.90 3.19 -8.73
CA ASN A 876 56.92 2.75 -9.69
C ASN A 876 56.95 1.22 -9.88
N SER A 877 55.79 0.61 -10.08
CA SER A 877 55.63 -0.84 -10.16
C SER A 877 54.93 -1.25 -11.46
N THR A 878 54.52 -2.52 -11.54
CA THR A 878 53.87 -3.12 -12.70
C THR A 878 52.75 -4.02 -12.23
N LEU A 879 51.56 -3.83 -12.80
CA LEU A 879 50.47 -4.78 -12.68
C LEU A 879 50.69 -5.93 -13.67
N THR A 880 50.45 -7.16 -13.25
CA THR A 880 50.54 -8.38 -14.07
C THR A 880 49.18 -9.02 -14.17
N GLN A 881 48.72 -9.36 -15.38
CA GLN A 881 47.39 -9.93 -15.58
C GLN A 881 47.28 -11.32 -14.91
N VAL A 882 46.20 -11.52 -14.17
CA VAL A 882 45.84 -12.80 -13.53
C VAL A 882 44.78 -13.53 -14.36
N SER A 883 43.73 -12.81 -14.75
CA SER A 883 42.66 -13.31 -15.61
C SER A 883 41.99 -12.15 -16.36
N GLY A 884 41.44 -12.41 -17.56
CA GLY A 884 40.85 -11.37 -18.40
C GLY A 884 40.96 -11.67 -19.88
N ILE A 885 40.42 -10.77 -20.71
CA ILE A 885 40.58 -10.83 -22.18
C ILE A 885 41.52 -9.75 -22.73
N GLY A 886 41.98 -8.81 -21.90
CA GLY A 886 42.94 -7.80 -22.29
C GLY A 886 44.25 -8.41 -22.80
N SER A 887 44.89 -7.71 -23.73
CA SER A 887 46.13 -8.14 -24.39
C SER A 887 47.38 -7.79 -23.57
N PHE A 888 47.27 -6.92 -22.57
CA PHE A 888 48.38 -6.58 -21.67
C PHE A 888 48.62 -7.65 -20.61
N SER A 889 49.67 -8.44 -20.81
CA SER A 889 50.20 -9.30 -19.74
C SER A 889 50.73 -8.48 -18.56
N THR A 890 51.18 -7.24 -18.80
CA THR A 890 51.73 -6.34 -17.78
C THR A 890 51.45 -4.87 -18.08
N ILE A 891 51.18 -4.06 -17.05
CA ILE A 891 50.93 -2.61 -17.15
C ILE A 891 51.88 -1.86 -16.19
N PRO A 892 52.90 -1.14 -16.70
CA PRO A 892 53.77 -0.33 -15.86
C PRO A 892 53.10 0.98 -15.42
N TYR A 893 53.35 1.42 -14.19
CA TYR A 893 52.83 2.67 -13.65
C TYR A 893 53.83 3.35 -12.70
N THR A 894 53.78 4.68 -12.62
CA THR A 894 54.76 5.48 -11.86
C THR A 894 54.23 5.99 -10.53
N THR A 895 53.00 6.49 -10.50
CA THR A 895 52.39 7.08 -9.30
C THR A 895 51.11 6.34 -8.91
N VAL A 896 50.71 6.50 -7.65
CA VAL A 896 49.51 5.92 -7.06
C VAL A 896 48.85 7.00 -6.21
N ASP A 897 47.65 7.41 -6.61
CA ASP A 897 46.81 8.32 -5.83
C ASP A 897 45.65 7.54 -5.23
N THR A 898 45.37 7.75 -3.94
CA THR A 898 44.23 7.14 -3.27
C THR A 898 42.99 8.00 -3.48
N ILE A 899 41.92 7.39 -3.97
CA ILE A 899 40.62 8.01 -4.18
C ILE A 899 39.52 7.18 -3.53
N ASN A 900 38.28 7.67 -3.55
CA ASN A 900 37.13 6.84 -3.23
C ASN A 900 36.74 5.97 -4.45
N ARG A 901 36.21 4.78 -4.20
CA ARG A 901 35.64 3.93 -5.24
C ARG A 901 34.39 4.56 -5.87
N ASN A 902 33.60 5.31 -5.12
CA ASN A 902 32.62 6.22 -5.70
C ASN A 902 33.38 7.44 -6.23
N ALA A 903 33.46 7.57 -7.54
CA ALA A 903 34.24 8.62 -8.19
C ALA A 903 33.75 10.04 -7.85
N LEU A 904 32.47 10.17 -7.52
CA LEU A 904 31.83 11.43 -7.16
C LEU A 904 31.98 11.75 -5.68
N TRP A 905 32.50 10.83 -4.86
CA TRP A 905 32.71 11.09 -3.44
C TRP A 905 34.00 11.85 -3.21
N ASN A 906 33.90 13.10 -2.75
CA ASN A 906 35.06 13.89 -2.39
C ASN A 906 35.51 13.53 -0.98
N PRO A 907 36.67 12.86 -0.81
CA PRO A 907 37.14 12.42 0.50
C PRO A 907 37.50 13.59 1.44
N SER A 908 37.69 14.80 0.89
CA SER A 908 38.02 15.98 1.69
C SER A 908 36.79 16.60 2.35
N THR A 909 35.63 16.53 1.69
CA THR A 909 34.36 17.05 2.20
C THR A 909 33.49 15.94 2.80
N SER A 910 33.76 14.67 2.48
CA SER A 910 32.92 13.52 2.82
C SER A 910 31.49 13.65 2.28
N GLU A 911 31.37 14.17 1.07
CA GLU A 911 30.11 14.41 0.38
C GLU A 911 30.26 14.09 -1.11
N VAL A 912 29.13 13.95 -1.81
CA VAL A 912 29.09 13.86 -3.27
C VAL A 912 29.40 15.22 -3.87
N ASP A 913 30.32 15.26 -4.83
CA ASP A 913 30.86 16.47 -5.43
C ASP A 913 31.25 16.17 -6.89
N PHE A 914 30.41 16.62 -7.83
CA PHE A 914 30.61 16.35 -9.26
C PHE A 914 31.78 17.14 -9.82
N SER A 915 31.96 18.37 -9.34
CA SER A 915 33.02 19.29 -9.75
C SER A 915 34.38 18.76 -9.35
N TYR A 916 34.52 18.20 -8.14
CA TYR A 916 35.71 17.46 -7.73
C TYR A 916 36.07 16.36 -8.74
N TYR A 917 35.10 15.55 -9.15
CA TYR A 917 35.34 14.50 -10.13
C TYR A 917 35.76 15.06 -11.50
N PHE A 918 35.04 16.05 -12.02
CA PHE A 918 35.33 16.63 -13.33
C PHE A 918 36.69 17.33 -13.36
N ASP A 919 37.04 18.07 -12.30
CA ASP A 919 38.33 18.74 -12.18
C ASP A 919 39.48 17.74 -11.99
N TYR A 920 39.31 16.74 -11.13
CA TYR A 920 40.36 15.75 -10.83
C TYR A 920 40.80 14.99 -12.07
N TYR A 921 39.85 14.59 -12.93
CA TYR A 921 40.15 13.89 -14.17
C TYR A 921 40.35 14.83 -15.37
N GLY A 922 40.29 16.15 -15.19
CA GLY A 922 40.54 17.15 -16.23
C GLY A 922 39.42 17.35 -17.24
N TRP A 923 38.20 16.87 -16.96
CA TRP A 923 37.04 17.05 -17.83
C TRP A 923 36.63 18.51 -17.98
N SER A 924 36.72 19.31 -16.90
CA SER A 924 36.48 20.76 -16.93
C SER A 924 37.52 21.54 -17.74
N THR A 925 38.66 20.92 -18.06
CA THR A 925 39.68 21.50 -18.96
C THR A 925 39.44 21.08 -20.41
N ASP A 926 38.97 19.84 -20.62
CA ASP A 926 38.68 19.31 -21.94
C ASP A 926 37.40 19.91 -22.56
N PHE A 927 36.41 20.21 -21.71
CA PHE A 927 35.09 20.71 -22.11
C PHE A 927 34.66 21.91 -21.26
N ASP A 928 33.98 22.88 -21.87
CA ASP A 928 33.42 24.02 -21.15
C ASP A 928 32.07 23.62 -20.54
N LEU A 929 32.10 22.91 -19.40
CA LEU A 929 30.91 22.38 -18.72
C LEU A 929 29.98 23.47 -18.15
N VAL A 930 30.44 24.74 -18.15
CA VAL A 930 29.68 25.88 -17.61
C VAL A 930 28.92 26.61 -18.71
N ASN A 931 29.53 26.78 -19.88
CA ASN A 931 28.95 27.56 -20.98
C ASN A 931 28.40 26.70 -22.13
N ASP A 932 28.92 25.50 -22.35
CA ASP A 932 28.36 24.58 -23.35
C ASP A 932 27.13 23.87 -22.78
N THR A 933 26.25 23.38 -23.68
CA THR A 933 25.13 22.53 -23.28
C THR A 933 25.65 21.28 -22.59
N PHE A 934 25.33 21.13 -21.31
CA PHE A 934 25.76 20.00 -20.49
C PHE A 934 24.54 19.23 -19.96
N VAL A 935 24.57 17.91 -20.08
CA VAL A 935 23.53 17.02 -19.55
C VAL A 935 24.15 15.85 -18.79
N THR A 936 23.56 15.50 -17.65
CA THR A 936 23.79 14.21 -17.00
C THR A 936 22.62 13.27 -17.29
N ILE A 937 22.91 12.01 -17.59
CA ILE A 937 21.89 10.96 -17.76
C ILE A 937 22.04 9.98 -16.61
N MET A 938 21.01 9.89 -15.77
CA MET A 938 20.94 8.96 -14.64
C MET A 938 20.07 7.76 -15.01
N GLN A 939 20.69 6.71 -15.57
CA GLN A 939 20.02 5.46 -15.96
C GLN A 939 20.04 4.49 -14.78
N PHE A 940 18.92 4.48 -14.03
CA PHE A 940 18.71 3.65 -12.83
C PHE A 940 17.23 3.27 -12.74
N SER A 941 16.93 2.25 -11.94
CA SER A 941 15.63 1.93 -11.32
C SER A 941 15.46 0.44 -11.08
N TRP A 942 16.10 -0.43 -11.86
CA TRP A 942 15.96 -1.87 -11.74
C TRP A 942 16.46 -2.34 -10.38
N ASN A 943 17.74 -2.10 -10.08
CA ASN A 943 18.37 -2.52 -8.84
C ASN A 943 17.83 -1.74 -7.62
N ASP A 944 17.46 -0.47 -7.80
CA ASP A 944 16.90 0.38 -6.75
C ASP A 944 15.56 -0.15 -6.22
N ILE A 945 14.81 -0.83 -7.10
CA ILE A 945 13.46 -1.33 -6.84
C ILE A 945 13.48 -2.83 -6.48
N GLU A 946 14.16 -3.67 -7.26
CA GLU A 946 14.11 -5.14 -7.14
C GLU A 946 14.64 -5.69 -5.82
N ARG A 947 15.58 -4.98 -5.19
CA ARG A 947 16.21 -5.42 -3.94
C ARG A 947 15.36 -5.17 -2.71
N LYS A 948 14.34 -4.32 -2.83
CA LYS A 948 13.50 -3.86 -1.74
C LYS A 948 12.12 -4.52 -1.86
N LYS A 949 11.45 -4.75 -0.73
CA LYS A 949 10.06 -5.23 -0.76
C LYS A 949 9.12 -4.06 -1.08
N TYR A 950 7.95 -4.33 -1.61
CA TYR A 950 6.96 -3.28 -1.84
C TYR A 950 6.62 -2.57 -0.52
N SER A 951 6.94 -1.29 -0.41
CA SER A 951 6.52 -0.39 0.67
C SER A 951 6.58 1.07 0.21
N ALA A 952 5.77 1.94 0.84
CA ALA A 952 5.80 3.38 0.59
C ALA A 952 7.15 4.00 0.98
N GLU A 953 7.78 3.49 2.04
CA GLU A 953 9.12 3.88 2.49
C GLU A 953 10.16 3.64 1.39
N ASN A 954 10.19 2.44 0.81
CA ASN A 954 11.16 2.09 -0.23
C ASN A 954 10.97 2.91 -1.50
N ILE A 955 9.72 3.22 -1.88
CA ILE A 955 9.43 4.13 -3.01
C ILE A 955 9.98 5.53 -2.71
N THR A 956 9.74 6.03 -1.49
CA THR A 956 10.20 7.35 -1.05
C THR A 956 11.72 7.43 -1.04
N GLU A 957 12.41 6.38 -0.58
CA GLU A 957 13.88 6.31 -0.59
C GLU A 957 14.46 6.44 -2.00
N VAL A 958 13.90 5.73 -3.00
CA VAL A 958 14.37 5.81 -4.39
C VAL A 958 14.17 7.22 -4.95
N VAL A 959 13.00 7.83 -4.73
CA VAL A 959 12.73 9.22 -5.15
C VAL A 959 13.70 10.19 -4.47
N THR A 960 13.94 10.02 -3.17
CA THR A 960 14.86 10.87 -2.39
C THR A 960 16.31 10.75 -2.89
N ALA A 961 16.74 9.56 -3.29
CA ALA A 961 18.06 9.34 -3.88
C ALA A 961 18.22 10.13 -5.20
N PHE A 962 17.24 10.06 -6.11
CA PHE A 962 17.25 10.88 -7.32
C PHE A 962 17.25 12.38 -6.98
N GLN A 963 16.40 12.82 -6.07
CA GLN A 963 16.35 14.24 -5.67
C GLN A 963 17.69 14.72 -5.14
N THR A 964 18.36 13.92 -4.30
CA THR A 964 19.67 14.26 -3.72
C THR A 964 20.73 14.39 -4.80
N ALA A 965 20.86 13.41 -5.69
CA ALA A 965 21.83 13.45 -6.78
C ALA A 965 21.60 14.63 -7.74
N ILE A 966 20.34 14.88 -8.09
CA ILE A 966 19.93 15.95 -9.01
C ILE A 966 20.18 17.32 -8.41
N ASN A 967 19.79 17.52 -7.15
CA ASN A 967 19.99 18.80 -6.46
C ASN A 967 21.47 19.11 -6.29
N GLN A 968 22.30 18.11 -5.95
CA GLN A 968 23.74 18.28 -5.87
C GLN A 968 24.33 18.69 -7.22
N PHE A 969 24.03 17.92 -8.29
CA PHE A 969 24.52 18.22 -9.63
C PHE A 969 24.08 19.60 -10.13
N HIS A 970 22.79 19.95 -9.99
CA HIS A 970 22.26 21.22 -10.47
C HIS A 970 22.71 22.42 -9.63
N THR A 971 23.04 22.22 -8.34
CA THR A 971 23.66 23.26 -7.53
C THR A 971 25.04 23.63 -8.05
N GLU A 972 25.83 22.64 -8.48
CA GLU A 972 27.16 22.83 -9.03
C GLU A 972 27.14 23.30 -10.50
N TYR A 973 26.17 22.83 -11.28
CA TYR A 973 25.98 23.17 -12.70
C TYR A 973 24.54 23.69 -12.97
N PRO A 974 24.22 24.94 -12.58
CA PRO A 974 22.84 25.47 -12.67
C PRO A 974 22.26 25.61 -14.08
N ASN A 975 23.12 25.62 -15.11
CA ASN A 975 22.70 25.67 -16.51
C ASN A 975 22.62 24.27 -17.16
N ALA A 976 23.01 23.22 -16.43
CA ALA A 976 23.00 21.86 -16.95
C ALA A 976 21.63 21.20 -16.79
N TYR A 977 21.36 20.26 -17.68
CA TYR A 977 20.14 19.48 -17.71
C TYR A 977 20.36 18.10 -17.10
N VAL A 978 19.27 17.47 -16.66
CA VAL A 978 19.26 16.10 -16.15
C VAL A 978 18.26 15.28 -16.94
N ILE A 979 18.63 14.07 -17.35
CA ILE A 979 17.69 13.06 -17.83
C ILE A 979 17.64 11.90 -16.83
N ILE A 980 16.47 11.63 -16.26
CA ILE A 980 16.19 10.40 -15.51
C ILE A 980 15.84 9.30 -16.51
N GLY A 981 16.71 8.32 -16.62
CA GLY A 981 16.53 7.14 -17.46
C GLY A 981 15.90 6.00 -16.69
N LEU A 982 14.65 5.65 -17.01
CA LEU A 982 13.95 4.53 -16.38
C LEU A 982 14.17 3.23 -17.16
N GLU A 983 14.58 2.18 -16.46
CA GLU A 983 15.07 0.92 -17.03
C GLU A 983 13.93 -0.04 -17.38
N PRO A 984 14.08 -0.83 -18.46
CA PRO A 984 13.06 -1.80 -18.84
C PRO A 984 12.87 -2.91 -17.80
N PRO A 985 11.65 -3.46 -17.69
CA PRO A 985 11.40 -4.64 -16.88
C PRO A 985 12.09 -5.88 -17.47
N THR A 986 12.16 -7.00 -16.74
CA THR A 986 12.73 -8.23 -17.29
C THR A 986 11.92 -8.76 -18.47
N ALA A 987 12.59 -9.55 -19.31
CA ALA A 987 11.98 -10.28 -20.41
C ALA A 987 10.74 -11.10 -19.99
N LEU A 988 9.77 -11.21 -20.91
CA LEU A 988 8.49 -11.89 -20.68
C LEU A 988 8.46 -13.37 -21.08
N VAL A 989 9.47 -13.84 -21.80
CA VAL A 989 9.39 -15.09 -22.56
C VAL A 989 9.86 -16.30 -21.73
N THR A 990 8.88 -17.13 -21.35
CA THR A 990 8.97 -18.47 -20.74
C THR A 990 9.10 -18.51 -19.21
N GLY A 991 8.09 -19.09 -18.56
CA GLY A 991 7.94 -19.30 -17.12
C GLY A 991 8.92 -20.28 -16.50
N LEU A 992 10.20 -20.17 -16.85
CA LEU A 992 11.33 -20.76 -16.16
C LEU A 992 12.10 -19.64 -15.48
N ASP A 993 11.45 -18.99 -14.52
CA ASP A 993 12.19 -18.23 -13.53
C ASP A 993 13.07 -19.23 -12.77
N VAL A 994 14.37 -19.24 -13.08
CA VAL A 994 15.36 -20.02 -12.34
C VAL A 994 15.49 -19.57 -10.88
N ASN A 995 14.88 -18.45 -10.48
CA ASN A 995 14.96 -17.88 -9.14
C ASN A 995 13.60 -17.66 -8.43
N GLY A 996 12.51 -18.27 -8.92
CA GLY A 996 11.24 -18.34 -8.18
C GLY A 996 10.21 -17.26 -8.55
N GLY A 997 9.25 -17.67 -9.39
CA GLY A 997 8.23 -16.82 -10.05
C GLY A 997 7.22 -16.06 -9.17
N TYR A 998 7.43 -15.95 -7.86
CA TYR A 998 6.56 -15.17 -6.96
C TYR A 998 6.97 -13.70 -6.84
N ARG A 999 8.26 -13.36 -7.03
CA ARG A 999 8.72 -11.96 -6.89
C ARG A 999 8.34 -11.06 -8.06
N TYR A 1000 7.99 -11.64 -9.21
CA TYR A 1000 7.79 -10.86 -10.42
C TYR A 1000 6.67 -9.83 -10.27
N VAL A 1001 5.50 -10.22 -9.77
CA VAL A 1001 4.34 -9.34 -9.73
C VAL A 1001 4.50 -8.21 -8.70
N GLU A 1002 5.00 -8.51 -7.49
CA GLU A 1002 5.28 -7.51 -6.46
C GLU A 1002 6.34 -6.51 -6.93
N THR A 1003 7.40 -6.99 -7.59
CA THR A 1003 8.47 -6.13 -8.12
C THR A 1003 7.98 -5.22 -9.25
N GLN A 1004 7.13 -5.72 -10.16
CA GLN A 1004 6.53 -4.89 -11.21
C GLN A 1004 5.62 -3.81 -10.62
N TRP A 1005 4.87 -4.14 -9.57
CA TRP A 1005 4.04 -3.16 -8.89
C TRP A 1005 4.88 -2.08 -8.20
N GLN A 1006 5.87 -2.48 -7.40
CA GLN A 1006 6.77 -1.51 -6.78
C GLN A 1006 7.44 -0.62 -7.83
N ARG A 1007 7.81 -1.19 -8.98
CA ARG A 1007 8.32 -0.42 -10.11
C ARG A 1007 7.35 0.63 -10.61
N ALA A 1008 6.12 0.22 -10.89
CA ALA A 1008 5.10 1.12 -11.40
C ALA A 1008 4.81 2.29 -10.46
N GLU A 1009 4.66 2.03 -9.17
CA GLU A 1009 4.39 3.07 -8.18
C GLU A 1009 5.61 3.95 -7.95
N THR A 1010 6.83 3.39 -8.02
CA THR A 1010 8.06 4.18 -8.01
C THR A 1010 8.13 5.11 -9.23
N TYR A 1011 7.77 4.64 -10.43
CA TYR A 1011 7.77 5.45 -11.65
C TYR A 1011 6.73 6.57 -11.57
N LYS A 1012 5.52 6.28 -11.06
CA LYS A 1012 4.51 7.31 -10.81
C LYS A 1012 5.01 8.37 -9.82
N ALA A 1013 5.66 7.96 -8.73
CA ALA A 1013 6.22 8.89 -7.75
C ALA A 1013 7.37 9.74 -8.35
N ILE A 1014 8.20 9.16 -9.21
CA ILE A 1014 9.22 9.90 -9.98
C ILE A 1014 8.53 10.91 -10.91
N PHE A 1015 7.47 10.53 -11.62
CA PHE A 1015 6.73 11.44 -12.49
C PHE A 1015 6.14 12.61 -11.70
N GLU A 1016 5.42 12.32 -10.61
CA GLU A 1016 4.81 13.33 -9.74
C GLU A 1016 5.85 14.31 -9.19
N THR A 1017 7.02 13.80 -8.79
CA THR A 1017 8.08 14.62 -8.21
C THR A 1017 8.79 15.50 -9.24
N PHE A 1018 9.24 14.91 -10.34
CA PHE A 1018 10.18 15.57 -11.26
C PHE A 1018 9.51 16.25 -12.46
N GLN A 1019 8.21 16.01 -12.69
CA GLN A 1019 7.44 16.76 -13.67
C GLN A 1019 6.75 17.99 -13.08
N GLY A 1020 6.79 18.18 -11.76
CA GLY A 1020 6.30 19.37 -11.08
C GLY A 1020 7.13 20.63 -11.34
N ASP A 1021 6.59 21.78 -10.93
CA ASP A 1021 7.13 23.12 -11.24
C ASP A 1021 8.61 23.30 -10.86
N THR A 1022 9.05 22.69 -9.75
CA THR A 1022 10.43 22.83 -9.24
C THR A 1022 11.49 22.28 -10.20
N TYR A 1023 11.24 21.14 -10.84
CA TYR A 1023 12.23 20.41 -11.63
C TYR A 1023 11.99 20.49 -13.13
N SER A 1024 10.75 20.77 -13.56
CA SER A 1024 10.29 20.68 -14.94
C SER A 1024 11.05 21.55 -15.97
N SER A 1025 11.85 22.51 -15.51
CA SER A 1025 12.67 23.38 -16.36
C SER A 1025 14.03 22.78 -16.74
N PHE A 1026 14.56 21.84 -15.96
CA PHE A 1026 15.90 21.27 -16.18
C PHE A 1026 15.98 19.75 -16.05
N VAL A 1027 14.95 19.08 -15.50
CA VAL A 1027 14.86 17.62 -15.40
C VAL A 1027 13.88 17.08 -16.43
N PHE A 1028 14.33 16.09 -17.18
CA PHE A 1028 13.53 15.34 -18.14
C PHE A 1028 13.49 13.87 -17.80
N ILE A 1029 12.40 13.21 -18.17
CA ILE A 1029 12.20 11.79 -17.90
C ILE A 1029 12.23 11.04 -19.23
N ASN A 1030 13.15 10.09 -19.34
CA ASN A 1030 13.18 9.14 -20.43
C ASN A 1030 12.49 7.83 -19.98
N PRO A 1031 11.30 7.50 -20.51
CA PRO A 1031 10.62 6.24 -20.21
C PRO A 1031 11.23 5.10 -21.04
N GLY A 1032 12.53 4.85 -20.90
CA GLY A 1032 13.27 3.84 -21.67
C GLY A 1032 12.61 2.46 -21.63
N TYR A 1033 11.97 2.12 -20.50
CA TYR A 1033 11.22 0.88 -20.33
C TYR A 1033 10.19 0.60 -21.43
N MET A 1034 9.48 1.62 -21.94
CA MET A 1034 8.45 1.39 -22.95
C MET A 1034 9.00 1.26 -24.38
N TRP A 1035 10.29 1.56 -24.59
CA TRP A 1035 10.96 1.46 -25.89
C TRP A 1035 11.57 0.09 -26.14
N VAL A 1036 11.78 -0.72 -25.09
CA VAL A 1036 12.40 -2.04 -25.22
C VAL A 1036 11.35 -3.12 -25.42
N ASP A 1037 11.56 -3.95 -26.44
CA ASP A 1037 10.72 -5.11 -26.73
C ASP A 1037 10.97 -6.21 -25.69
N LEU A 1038 10.01 -6.45 -24.78
CA LEU A 1038 10.18 -7.47 -23.73
C LEU A 1038 10.16 -8.91 -24.24
N GLU A 1039 9.84 -9.13 -25.52
CA GLU A 1039 9.85 -10.45 -26.15
C GLU A 1039 11.08 -10.67 -27.03
N ASN A 1040 11.42 -9.72 -27.89
CA ASN A 1040 12.53 -9.87 -28.86
C ASN A 1040 13.74 -8.97 -28.57
N GLY A 1041 13.66 -8.14 -27.54
CA GLY A 1041 14.75 -7.27 -27.11
C GLY A 1041 15.76 -7.98 -26.23
N TYR A 1042 15.57 -9.27 -25.92
CA TYR A 1042 16.40 -10.06 -25.00
C TYR A 1042 16.99 -11.29 -25.68
N ASN A 1043 18.14 -11.75 -25.16
CA ASN A 1043 18.84 -12.91 -25.72
C ASN A 1043 18.15 -14.22 -25.32
N THR A 1044 17.86 -15.07 -26.29
CA THR A 1044 17.36 -16.43 -26.08
C THR A 1044 18.38 -17.47 -26.54
N GLU A 1045 18.34 -18.64 -25.91
CA GLU A 1045 19.08 -19.83 -26.31
C GLU A 1045 18.13 -21.02 -26.46
N ALA A 1046 18.47 -21.94 -27.36
CA ALA A 1046 17.77 -23.20 -27.50
C ALA A 1046 18.08 -24.10 -26.30
N TYR A 1047 17.05 -24.45 -25.53
CA TYR A 1047 17.14 -25.31 -24.36
C TYR A 1047 16.28 -26.57 -24.59
N THR A 1048 16.77 -27.74 -24.16
CA THR A 1048 16.00 -28.99 -24.22
C THR A 1048 15.56 -29.34 -22.80
N PRO A 1049 14.29 -29.12 -22.41
CA PRO A 1049 13.84 -29.33 -21.03
C PRO A 1049 13.85 -30.80 -20.61
N ASP A 1050 13.72 -31.71 -21.58
CA ASP A 1050 13.76 -33.14 -21.38
C ASP A 1050 14.40 -33.81 -22.60
N ASP A 1051 15.58 -34.39 -22.39
CA ASP A 1051 16.34 -35.17 -23.36
C ASP A 1051 15.52 -36.33 -23.98
N ARG A 1052 14.47 -36.82 -23.29
CA ARG A 1052 13.59 -37.87 -23.83
C ARG A 1052 12.64 -37.38 -24.91
N THR A 1053 12.19 -36.13 -24.84
CA THR A 1053 11.24 -35.59 -25.82
C THR A 1053 11.95 -35.05 -27.06
N GLY A 1054 13.22 -34.66 -26.93
CA GLY A 1054 13.98 -34.01 -27.99
C GLY A 1054 13.38 -32.66 -28.43
N ILE A 1055 12.42 -32.11 -27.66
CA ILE A 1055 11.79 -30.83 -27.94
C ILE A 1055 12.71 -29.75 -27.42
N SER A 1056 13.28 -28.97 -28.34
CA SER A 1056 13.98 -27.74 -28.01
C SER A 1056 12.97 -26.60 -27.89
N VAL A 1057 13.08 -25.83 -26.82
CA VAL A 1057 12.33 -24.60 -26.57
C VAL A 1057 13.32 -23.46 -26.38
N ASP A 1058 12.96 -22.26 -26.82
CA ASP A 1058 13.78 -21.08 -26.55
C ASP A 1058 13.64 -20.69 -25.08
N ARG A 1059 14.76 -20.47 -24.39
CA ARG A 1059 14.84 -19.95 -23.02
C ARG A 1059 15.65 -18.67 -23.01
N ILE A 1060 15.30 -17.71 -22.16
CA ILE A 1060 16.10 -16.51 -21.95
C ILE A 1060 17.39 -16.83 -21.19
N THR A 1061 18.53 -16.34 -21.67
CA THR A 1061 19.84 -16.51 -21.02
C THR A 1061 20.06 -15.51 -19.88
N ASP A 1062 19.68 -14.26 -20.11
CA ASP A 1062 19.70 -13.17 -19.14
C ASP A 1062 18.34 -12.44 -19.17
N PRO A 1063 17.47 -12.65 -18.17
CA PRO A 1063 16.15 -12.03 -18.16
C PRO A 1063 16.21 -10.54 -17.78
N ILE A 1064 17.31 -10.07 -17.18
CA ILE A 1064 17.44 -8.72 -16.63
C ILE A 1064 17.95 -7.77 -17.72
N HIS A 1065 19.04 -8.13 -18.39
CA HIS A 1065 19.68 -7.24 -19.35
C HIS A 1065 19.15 -7.50 -20.78
N PRO A 1066 18.65 -6.47 -21.47
CA PRO A 1066 18.34 -6.59 -22.88
C PRO A 1066 19.55 -7.03 -23.71
N SER A 1067 19.29 -7.70 -24.81
CA SER A 1067 20.27 -7.92 -25.89
C SER A 1067 20.79 -6.58 -26.42
N GLN A 1068 21.83 -6.62 -27.26
CA GLN A 1068 22.32 -5.43 -27.96
C GLN A 1068 21.21 -4.70 -28.74
N ILE A 1069 20.25 -5.45 -29.31
CA ILE A 1069 19.09 -4.86 -29.99
C ILE A 1069 18.21 -4.09 -29.01
N GLY A 1070 17.89 -4.68 -27.86
CA GLY A 1070 17.09 -4.02 -26.83
C GLY A 1070 17.79 -2.82 -26.21
N MET A 1071 19.12 -2.90 -26.00
CA MET A 1071 19.91 -1.75 -25.56
C MET A 1071 19.98 -0.64 -26.61
N SER A 1072 19.98 -0.99 -27.91
CA SER A 1072 19.91 0.02 -28.98
C SER A 1072 18.54 0.73 -28.98
N GLN A 1073 17.46 -0.01 -28.75
CA GLN A 1073 16.12 0.57 -28.56
C GLN A 1073 16.07 1.52 -27.34
N LEU A 1074 16.75 1.17 -26.26
CA LEU A 1074 16.93 2.07 -25.12
C LEU A 1074 17.73 3.33 -25.51
N GLY A 1075 18.80 3.21 -26.31
CA GLY A 1075 19.54 4.36 -26.84
C GLY A 1075 18.68 5.28 -27.73
N ASP A 1076 17.83 4.70 -28.58
CA ASP A 1076 16.90 5.44 -29.45
C ASP A 1076 15.93 6.31 -28.65
N SER A 1077 15.53 5.87 -27.46
CA SER A 1077 14.58 6.61 -26.60
C SER A 1077 15.10 7.98 -26.15
N TYR A 1078 16.43 8.14 -26.03
CA TYR A 1078 17.05 9.40 -25.64
C TYR A 1078 17.17 10.41 -26.77
N ARG A 1079 17.10 9.97 -28.04
CA ARG A 1079 17.41 10.80 -29.21
C ARG A 1079 16.55 12.05 -29.29
N GLY A 1080 15.25 11.93 -29.03
CA GLY A 1080 14.32 13.06 -29.03
C GLY A 1080 14.61 14.09 -27.93
N LEU A 1081 15.04 13.61 -26.75
CA LEU A 1081 15.41 14.46 -25.61
C LEU A 1081 16.69 15.25 -25.88
N ILE A 1082 17.71 14.64 -26.49
CA ILE A 1082 18.95 15.34 -26.85
C ILE A 1082 18.66 16.51 -27.81
N HIS A 1083 17.85 16.27 -28.84
CA HIS A 1083 17.47 17.33 -29.78
C HIS A 1083 16.61 18.42 -29.14
N TYR A 1084 15.76 18.05 -28.18
CA TYR A 1084 14.97 19.01 -27.42
C TYR A 1084 15.87 19.91 -26.58
N ILE A 1085 16.78 19.32 -25.80
CA ILE A 1085 17.73 20.05 -24.95
C ILE A 1085 18.61 21.00 -25.78
N LEU A 1086 19.12 20.55 -26.94
CA LEU A 1086 19.88 21.40 -27.85
C LEU A 1086 19.06 22.56 -28.45
N SER A 1087 17.73 22.49 -28.40
CA SER A 1087 16.83 23.53 -28.92
C SER A 1087 16.38 24.55 -27.86
N LEU A 1088 16.66 24.29 -26.59
CA LEU A 1088 16.47 25.23 -25.48
C LEU A 1088 17.58 26.28 -25.49
#